data_AF-A0A517N5L0-F1
#
_entry.id   AF-A0A517N5L0-F1
#
_cell.length_a   1.000
_cell.length_b   1.000
_cell.length_c   1.000
_cell.angle_alpha   90.00
_cell.angle_beta   90.00
_cell.angle_gamma   90.00
#
_symmetry.space_group_name_H-M   'P 1'
#
loop_
_entity.id
_entity.type
_entity.pdbx_description
1 polymer ?
#
loop_
_entity_poly.entity_id
_entity_poly.type
_entity_poly.pdbx_seq_one_letter_code
_entity_poly.pdbx_strand_id
1 'polypeptide(L)'
;MLKKELSTWALLLFASLLGSATTVAMSGCKPPEPITANTSTSVDDDADSNVTTSDSNVTTGGPSAAVEMPAAETAEVEKSAAKKAEPVPPAENVAEAKAAAIAEETAAKAEMAAAAAAAAKATEVAAAEAAAAEAKAAADKVAADKVAAEKAAAEKAAADKVAAVKAAAEKAKADKVAADAKAAAEKAKADKAAADKAAAEKAEMDKQAAADAKASEAESAVALVTSDVKEPGPPAEVQAAGGDWPQWGGTRERNNAPGVEGLPESWNIGKFDRRTGDWDNAKAENIRWYANLGSQTYGNPVVADGQVYVGTNNGAGHIQRYPSDVDLGCLLAFDEKNGDFLWQHSSEKLITGRVHDWPLQGICCAPLVEGDRLWFVTNRGEVRCLDTKGFHDGEDDGPVVGESANVAQIMNAGPGAEPHAQTLSELADGSLSNAAKSVLAEAGEALQGEAKVETVTEGKVWKATGNFGGTDRTITIKQIGPRIMFTKALGVSDKRDADVIWVFDMMGPEMGVSQHNMCACSVTSYGDLLFVNTSNGLDESHLNLPAPEAPSFICIDKNTGELLWSDASPGRNILHGQWSSPAIGVFEGVPQVLFAGGDGILYSFAATRGNDGKPELLWQFDCNPKTTVWKLGGEGTRNNLIATPVAYDGLVYIAVGQDPEHGEGEGHLWCIDPNKRGDVSPTLAMKLEDGKRVPIAHRRVQAVEPENGEVEVDNPNSAVVWHYSMFDSNGDEEIDFEEEMHRSIGTCAIKDNVLYIADFSGLVHCLDAKGTDDGKPIVHFTYDMLAQSWGSALIADGRVFIGDEDGDVSVFEFGAENNEPMEEINMGSSVYSTPVGANKTIYISTKDKLFAIGLPE
;
A
#
# COMPACT_ATOMS: atom_id res chain seq x y z
N MET A 1 5.32 10.61 -59.85
CA MET A 1 4.80 11.97 -60.07
C MET A 1 4.18 12.49 -58.78
N LEU A 2 3.98 13.81 -58.65
CA LEU A 2 3.09 14.46 -57.66
C LEU A 2 1.70 13.80 -57.67
N LYS A 3 0.85 13.80 -56.63
CA LYS A 3 0.77 14.34 -55.24
C LYS A 3 -0.26 13.40 -54.51
N LYS A 4 -0.53 13.40 -53.20
CA LYS A 4 -0.59 14.44 -52.15
C LYS A 4 -0.76 13.72 -50.78
N GLU A 5 -0.42 14.36 -49.66
CA GLU A 5 -0.70 13.85 -48.30
C GLU A 5 -2.14 14.12 -47.84
N LEU A 6 -2.59 13.44 -46.77
CA LEU A 6 -3.32 14.08 -45.65
C LEU A 6 -3.38 13.22 -44.38
N SER A 7 -3.25 13.91 -43.24
CA SER A 7 -3.10 13.45 -41.85
C SER A 7 -4.17 12.50 -41.27
N THR A 8 -3.79 11.75 -40.23
CA THR A 8 -4.56 10.80 -39.40
C THR A 8 -5.77 11.40 -38.62
N TRP A 9 -6.05 12.69 -38.76
CA TRP A 9 -7.05 13.43 -37.95
C TRP A 9 -8.51 13.24 -38.41
N ALA A 10 -8.78 12.30 -39.31
CA ALA A 10 -10.09 12.14 -39.97
C ALA A 10 -11.05 11.13 -39.30
N LEU A 11 -10.65 10.45 -38.22
CA LEU A 11 -11.39 9.30 -37.65
C LEU A 11 -12.12 9.58 -36.32
N LEU A 12 -11.95 10.76 -35.72
CA LEU A 12 -12.49 11.11 -34.39
C LEU A 12 -13.75 11.99 -34.38
N LEU A 13 -14.37 12.25 -35.54
CA LEU A 13 -15.39 13.30 -35.69
C LEU A 13 -16.73 12.85 -36.32
N PHE A 14 -17.12 11.58 -36.15
CA PHE A 14 -18.35 11.05 -36.77
C PHE A 14 -19.22 10.10 -35.90
N ALA A 15 -19.13 10.21 -34.57
CA ALA A 15 -19.89 9.37 -33.62
C ALA A 15 -20.74 10.16 -32.59
N SER A 16 -21.17 11.38 -32.92
CA SER A 16 -21.94 12.24 -32.02
C SER A 16 -23.22 12.80 -32.66
N LEU A 17 -24.30 11.99 -32.71
CA LEU A 17 -25.72 12.39 -32.73
C LEU A 17 -26.64 11.19 -33.11
N LEU A 18 -27.32 10.56 -32.14
CA LEU A 18 -28.75 10.12 -32.15
C LEU A 18 -29.05 9.02 -31.10
N GLY A 19 -30.16 9.15 -30.36
CA GLY A 19 -30.87 8.04 -29.70
C GLY A 19 -30.75 7.89 -28.17
N SER A 20 -31.89 7.80 -27.45
CA SER A 20 -31.97 7.64 -25.98
C SER A 20 -32.89 6.48 -25.51
N ALA A 21 -32.35 5.40 -24.91
CA ALA A 21 -33.00 4.40 -23.98
C ALA A 21 -34.17 3.44 -24.51
N THR A 22 -34.82 2.46 -23.77
CA THR A 22 -36.19 2.41 -23.07
C THR A 22 -36.77 1.03 -22.44
N THR A 23 -36.99 0.41 -21.19
CA THR A 23 -36.95 0.44 -19.61
C THR A 23 -36.45 -0.81 -18.73
N VAL A 24 -35.69 -0.68 -17.60
CA VAL A 24 -35.04 -1.78 -16.74
C VAL A 24 -35.93 -2.95 -16.19
N ALA A 25 -35.31 -4.12 -15.85
CA ALA A 25 -35.69 -5.19 -14.87
C ALA A 25 -36.20 -6.61 -15.32
N MET A 26 -35.65 -7.69 -14.71
CA MET A 26 -36.21 -9.00 -14.21
C MET A 26 -36.99 -9.99 -15.15
N SER A 27 -37.29 -11.28 -14.85
CA SER A 27 -36.76 -12.44 -14.04
C SER A 27 -37.78 -13.64 -14.17
N GLY A 28 -37.61 -14.96 -13.89
CA GLY A 28 -36.52 -15.87 -13.42
C GLY A 28 -37.05 -17.30 -13.02
N CYS A 29 -36.22 -18.13 -12.36
CA CYS A 29 -36.48 -19.44 -11.64
C CYS A 29 -36.49 -20.84 -12.36
N LYS A 30 -36.02 -21.86 -11.61
CA LYS A 30 -35.87 -23.35 -11.85
C LYS A 30 -37.10 -24.14 -11.31
N PRO A 31 -37.18 -25.51 -11.13
CA PRO A 31 -36.22 -26.65 -11.21
C PRO A 31 -36.81 -27.91 -11.97
N PRO A 32 -36.45 -29.22 -11.73
CA PRO A 32 -35.24 -29.91 -11.22
C PRO A 32 -34.67 -31.00 -12.21
N GLU A 33 -33.74 -31.85 -11.74
CA GLU A 33 -33.08 -32.97 -12.46
C GLU A 33 -33.73 -34.36 -12.17
N PRO A 34 -33.31 -35.45 -12.86
CA PRO A 34 -32.20 -36.32 -12.36
C PRO A 34 -31.17 -36.70 -13.47
N ILE A 35 -29.87 -37.01 -13.25
CA ILE A 35 -29.17 -37.89 -12.28
C ILE A 35 -29.39 -39.38 -12.61
N THR A 36 -28.43 -40.27 -12.90
CA THR A 36 -26.93 -40.28 -13.04
C THR A 36 -26.54 -41.49 -13.96
N ALA A 37 -25.32 -41.99 -14.24
CA ALA A 37 -23.99 -41.92 -13.58
C ALA A 37 -22.81 -42.29 -14.53
N ASN A 38 -21.58 -41.90 -14.12
CA ASN A 38 -20.26 -42.57 -14.10
C ASN A 38 -19.94 -43.69 -15.14
N THR A 39 -18.75 -43.76 -15.76
CA THR A 39 -17.35 -43.82 -15.22
C THR A 39 -16.34 -43.60 -16.37
N SER A 40 -15.04 -43.24 -16.23
CA SER A 40 -14.21 -42.69 -15.12
C SER A 40 -12.76 -42.41 -15.62
N THR A 41 -12.08 -41.36 -15.10
CA THR A 41 -10.58 -41.16 -14.98
C THR A 41 -9.70 -41.22 -16.26
N SER A 42 -8.60 -40.46 -16.43
CA SER A 42 -7.89 -39.43 -15.62
C SER A 42 -7.27 -38.38 -16.57
N VAL A 43 -7.27 -37.07 -16.28
CA VAL A 43 -6.31 -36.22 -15.49
C VAL A 43 -4.89 -36.12 -16.12
N ASP A 44 -4.24 -34.96 -15.91
CA ASP A 44 -2.88 -34.53 -16.30
C ASP A 44 -2.76 -34.08 -17.79
N ASP A 45 -2.07 -32.99 -18.17
CA ASP A 45 -1.52 -31.84 -17.41
C ASP A 45 -1.30 -30.64 -18.37
N ASP A 46 -1.43 -29.39 -17.89
CA ASP A 46 -1.01 -28.17 -18.60
C ASP A 46 0.24 -27.59 -17.93
N ALA A 47 1.40 -27.70 -18.60
CA ALA A 47 2.69 -27.25 -18.07
C ALA A 47 3.61 -26.73 -19.19
N ASP A 48 3.18 -25.63 -19.84
CA ASP A 48 4.00 -24.95 -20.85
C ASP A 48 5.13 -24.18 -20.16
N SER A 49 6.25 -24.87 -19.93
CA SER A 49 7.48 -24.27 -19.46
C SER A 49 8.05 -23.34 -20.52
N ASN A 50 8.62 -22.20 -20.11
CA ASN A 50 9.98 -21.97 -20.57
C ASN A 50 10.87 -21.36 -19.49
N VAL A 51 12.00 -22.02 -19.29
CA VAL A 51 13.09 -21.58 -18.41
C VAL A 51 14.04 -20.73 -19.23
N THR A 52 14.40 -19.55 -18.73
CA THR A 52 15.66 -18.90 -19.10
C THR A 52 16.59 -18.86 -17.90
N THR A 53 17.54 -19.79 -17.88
CA THR A 53 18.70 -19.75 -16.98
C THR A 53 19.76 -18.82 -17.53
N SER A 54 20.22 -17.86 -16.73
CA SER A 54 21.47 -17.13 -16.97
C SER A 54 22.15 -16.85 -15.63
N ASP A 55 23.24 -17.57 -15.38
CA ASP A 55 24.15 -17.34 -14.25
C ASP A 55 25.58 -17.69 -14.71
N SER A 56 26.60 -17.19 -14.01
CA SER A 56 28.04 -17.25 -14.31
C SER A 56 28.52 -16.49 -15.58
N ASN A 57 28.79 -15.18 -15.40
CA ASN A 57 30.15 -14.62 -15.17
C ASN A 57 31.34 -15.35 -15.88
N VAL A 58 32.40 -14.72 -16.43
CA VAL A 58 33.28 -13.65 -15.89
C VAL A 58 34.07 -12.96 -17.04
N THR A 59 34.47 -11.68 -16.87
CA THR A 59 35.86 -11.15 -16.99
C THR A 59 35.95 -9.67 -17.45
N THR A 60 36.60 -8.82 -16.66
CA THR A 60 37.09 -7.48 -17.05
C THR A 60 38.59 -7.49 -17.40
N GLY A 61 39.09 -6.50 -18.17
CA GLY A 61 40.51 -6.09 -18.01
C GLY A 61 41.51 -6.08 -19.18
N GLY A 62 41.15 -6.34 -20.45
CA GLY A 62 41.97 -5.98 -21.64
C GLY A 62 43.41 -6.58 -21.76
N PRO A 63 44.28 -6.05 -22.66
CA PRO A 63 44.10 -4.97 -23.64
C PRO A 63 44.07 -5.43 -25.12
N SER A 64 43.93 -4.48 -26.04
CA SER A 64 43.84 -4.67 -27.50
C SER A 64 45.05 -5.37 -28.15
N ALA A 65 44.84 -6.48 -28.89
CA ALA A 65 44.85 -6.46 -30.37
C ALA A 65 44.78 -7.86 -31.06
N ALA A 66 43.65 -8.13 -31.72
CA ALA A 66 43.50 -8.86 -33.00
C ALA A 66 43.92 -10.36 -33.20
N VAL A 67 42.87 -11.19 -33.40
CA VAL A 67 42.73 -12.27 -34.43
C VAL A 67 43.22 -13.72 -34.15
N GLU A 68 42.30 -14.65 -34.46
CA GLU A 68 42.39 -16.11 -34.72
C GLU A 68 42.63 -17.17 -33.61
N MET A 69 42.03 -18.33 -33.88
CA MET A 69 42.09 -19.63 -33.19
C MET A 69 43.14 -20.56 -33.87
N PRO A 70 43.41 -21.79 -33.37
CA PRO A 70 43.35 -22.33 -32.01
C PRO A 70 44.73 -22.88 -31.56
N ALA A 71 44.77 -23.60 -30.43
CA ALA A 71 45.98 -24.20 -29.86
C ALA A 71 46.65 -25.27 -30.75
N ALA A 72 47.97 -25.42 -30.59
CA ALA A 72 48.77 -26.53 -31.11
C ALA A 72 49.75 -27.04 -30.04
N GLU A 73 49.76 -28.35 -29.79
CA GLU A 73 50.86 -29.02 -29.08
C GLU A 73 51.97 -29.38 -30.08
N THR A 74 53.24 -29.28 -29.68
CA THR A 74 54.37 -29.17 -30.61
C THR A 74 55.04 -30.49 -30.97
N ALA A 75 55.24 -30.75 -32.27
CA ALA A 75 56.11 -31.81 -32.79
C ALA A 75 56.86 -31.41 -34.09
N GLU A 76 57.76 -30.44 -33.94
CA GLU A 76 59.04 -30.25 -34.67
C GLU A 76 59.16 -30.18 -36.23
N VAL A 77 59.78 -29.07 -36.66
CA VAL A 77 60.80 -28.92 -37.75
C VAL A 77 60.33 -28.76 -39.22
N GLU A 78 60.34 -27.48 -39.65
CA GLU A 78 60.94 -26.88 -40.88
C GLU A 78 61.08 -27.72 -42.20
N LYS A 79 60.90 -27.16 -43.41
CA LYS A 79 61.32 -25.82 -43.88
C LYS A 79 60.75 -25.40 -45.25
N SER A 80 60.74 -24.08 -45.50
CA SER A 80 60.78 -23.36 -46.80
C SER A 80 59.72 -23.62 -47.90
N ALA A 81 58.91 -22.58 -48.14
CA ALA A 81 57.86 -22.44 -49.16
C ALA A 81 58.30 -22.39 -50.64
N ALA A 82 57.36 -22.73 -51.54
CA ALA A 82 57.10 -21.99 -52.80
C ALA A 82 55.68 -22.27 -53.36
N LYS A 83 55.07 -21.28 -54.04
CA LYS A 83 53.74 -21.37 -54.68
C LYS A 83 53.73 -22.33 -55.90
N LYS A 84 52.62 -23.06 -56.14
CA LYS A 84 51.57 -22.70 -57.14
C LYS A 84 50.73 -23.89 -57.69
N ALA A 85 49.41 -23.83 -57.46
CA ALA A 85 48.29 -24.45 -58.22
C ALA A 85 48.12 -25.99 -58.31
N GLU A 86 46.83 -26.37 -58.47
CA GLU A 86 46.21 -27.68 -58.76
C GLU A 86 46.72 -28.35 -60.07
N PRO A 87 46.45 -29.67 -60.39
CA PRO A 87 45.23 -30.43 -60.02
C PRO A 87 45.26 -31.98 -59.81
N VAL A 88 44.15 -32.50 -59.25
CA VAL A 88 43.43 -33.78 -59.52
C VAL A 88 44.15 -35.17 -59.41
N PRO A 89 43.53 -36.20 -58.75
CA PRO A 89 44.12 -37.53 -58.49
C PRO A 89 43.86 -38.59 -59.60
N PRO A 90 44.36 -39.84 -59.44
CA PRO A 90 43.41 -40.94 -59.18
C PRO A 90 43.95 -42.17 -58.36
N ALA A 91 43.02 -42.90 -57.72
CA ALA A 91 42.84 -44.38 -57.63
C ALA A 91 44.03 -45.34 -57.30
N GLU A 92 43.86 -46.57 -56.79
CA GLU A 92 42.67 -47.42 -56.52
C GLU A 92 43.00 -48.58 -55.55
N ASN A 93 42.02 -49.20 -54.90
CA ASN A 93 42.06 -50.63 -54.57
C ASN A 93 40.63 -51.22 -54.43
N VAL A 94 40.41 -52.48 -54.85
CA VAL A 94 39.11 -52.94 -55.40
C VAL A 94 38.50 -54.12 -54.60
N ALA A 95 38.81 -54.24 -53.31
CA ALA A 95 38.33 -55.36 -52.47
C ALA A 95 36.96 -55.11 -51.82
N GLU A 96 36.73 -53.92 -51.24
CA GLU A 96 35.49 -53.61 -50.49
C GLU A 96 34.29 -53.35 -51.41
N ALA A 97 34.54 -52.84 -52.62
CA ALA A 97 33.54 -52.39 -53.60
C ALA A 97 32.52 -53.48 -54.03
N LYS A 98 32.78 -54.76 -53.78
CA LYS A 98 31.84 -55.86 -54.08
C LYS A 98 31.09 -56.44 -52.87
N ALA A 99 31.47 -56.06 -51.65
CA ALA A 99 30.68 -56.34 -50.45
C ALA A 99 29.70 -55.19 -50.18
N ALA A 100 30.17 -53.94 -50.30
CA ALA A 100 29.37 -52.73 -50.10
C ALA A 100 28.14 -52.69 -51.03
N ALA A 101 28.33 -52.86 -52.35
CA ALA A 101 27.27 -52.68 -53.35
C ALA A 101 26.04 -53.59 -53.17
N ILE A 102 26.19 -54.79 -52.56
CA ILE A 102 25.06 -55.70 -52.29
C ILE A 102 24.35 -55.34 -50.98
N ALA A 103 25.09 -54.87 -49.97
CA ALA A 103 24.49 -54.33 -48.75
C ALA A 103 23.70 -53.03 -49.05
N GLU A 104 24.27 -52.15 -49.85
CA GLU A 104 23.72 -50.84 -50.22
C GLU A 104 22.40 -50.95 -51.01
N GLU A 105 22.33 -51.80 -52.05
CA GLU A 105 21.08 -52.01 -52.80
C GLU A 105 19.98 -52.67 -51.94
N THR A 106 20.36 -53.48 -50.95
CA THR A 106 19.41 -54.16 -50.05
C THR A 106 18.91 -53.21 -48.96
N ALA A 107 19.78 -52.35 -48.41
CA ALA A 107 19.42 -51.30 -47.46
C ALA A 107 18.48 -50.27 -48.09
N ALA A 108 18.83 -49.72 -49.26
CA ALA A 108 18.02 -48.73 -49.96
C ALA A 108 16.59 -49.23 -50.28
N LYS A 109 16.44 -50.52 -50.61
CA LYS A 109 15.12 -51.13 -50.84
C LYS A 109 14.30 -51.34 -49.56
N ALA A 110 14.95 -51.61 -48.42
CA ALA A 110 14.27 -51.68 -47.12
C ALA A 110 13.84 -50.28 -46.65
N GLU A 111 14.72 -49.29 -46.78
CA GLU A 111 14.47 -47.90 -46.37
C GLU A 111 13.36 -47.24 -47.19
N MET A 112 13.37 -47.41 -48.52
CA MET A 112 12.31 -46.88 -49.40
C MET A 112 10.95 -47.54 -49.12
N ALA A 113 10.92 -48.81 -48.69
CA ALA A 113 9.69 -49.49 -48.27
C ALA A 113 9.19 -49.01 -46.89
N ALA A 114 10.10 -48.77 -45.95
CA ALA A 114 9.77 -48.20 -44.64
C ALA A 114 9.23 -46.76 -44.77
N ALA A 115 9.86 -45.93 -45.61
CA ALA A 115 9.42 -44.58 -45.90
C ALA A 115 8.02 -44.55 -46.54
N ALA A 116 7.73 -45.46 -47.48
CA ALA A 116 6.40 -45.59 -48.09
C ALA A 116 5.32 -45.99 -47.08
N ALA A 117 5.62 -46.91 -46.15
CA ALA A 117 4.71 -47.31 -45.09
C ALA A 117 4.47 -46.19 -44.06
N ALA A 118 5.51 -45.43 -43.70
CA ALA A 118 5.41 -44.28 -42.81
C ALA A 118 4.57 -43.16 -43.44
N ALA A 119 4.81 -42.82 -44.72
CA ALA A 119 4.05 -41.81 -45.45
C ALA A 119 2.57 -42.18 -45.58
N ALA A 120 2.24 -43.44 -45.87
CA ALA A 120 0.86 -43.92 -45.93
C ALA A 120 0.15 -43.75 -44.57
N LYS A 121 0.80 -44.16 -43.47
CA LYS A 121 0.23 -44.05 -42.12
C LYS A 121 0.08 -42.59 -41.65
N ALA A 122 1.04 -41.72 -41.97
CA ALA A 122 0.94 -40.28 -41.70
C ALA A 122 -0.22 -39.63 -42.47
N THR A 123 -0.45 -40.03 -43.72
CA THR A 123 -1.58 -39.55 -44.54
C THR A 123 -2.93 -39.98 -43.95
N GLU A 124 -3.03 -41.20 -43.39
CA GLU A 124 -4.25 -41.72 -42.78
C GLU A 124 -4.56 -41.02 -41.43
N VAL A 125 -3.53 -40.72 -40.62
CA VAL A 125 -3.68 -39.94 -39.38
C VAL A 125 -4.11 -38.50 -39.68
N ALA A 126 -3.44 -37.80 -40.60
CA ALA A 126 -3.79 -36.43 -40.98
C ALA A 126 -5.22 -36.31 -41.54
N ALA A 127 -5.72 -37.34 -42.25
CA ALA A 127 -7.10 -37.40 -42.71
C ALA A 127 -8.11 -37.57 -41.57
N ALA A 128 -7.77 -38.33 -40.52
CA ALA A 128 -8.61 -38.47 -39.33
C ALA A 128 -8.64 -37.18 -38.48
N GLU A 129 -7.50 -36.52 -38.31
CA GLU A 129 -7.38 -35.24 -37.60
C GLU A 129 -8.15 -34.12 -38.30
N ALA A 130 -8.06 -34.03 -39.63
CA ALA A 130 -8.85 -33.08 -40.42
C ALA A 130 -10.37 -33.30 -40.27
N ALA A 131 -10.83 -34.57 -40.28
CA ALA A 131 -12.24 -34.90 -40.09
C ALA A 131 -12.73 -34.59 -38.65
N ALA A 132 -11.87 -34.78 -37.64
CA ALA A 132 -12.17 -34.38 -36.27
C ALA A 132 -12.24 -32.84 -36.11
N ALA A 133 -11.37 -32.10 -36.80
CA ALA A 133 -11.37 -30.64 -36.81
C ALA A 133 -12.64 -30.06 -37.47
N GLU A 134 -13.08 -30.58 -38.62
CA GLU A 134 -14.35 -30.16 -39.23
C GLU A 134 -15.56 -30.48 -38.33
N ALA A 135 -15.57 -31.65 -37.68
CA ALA A 135 -16.64 -32.02 -36.75
C ALA A 135 -16.70 -31.08 -35.52
N LYS A 136 -15.53 -30.71 -34.96
CA LYS A 136 -15.45 -29.75 -33.86
C LYS A 136 -15.90 -28.36 -34.29
N ALA A 137 -15.40 -27.84 -35.42
CA ALA A 137 -15.80 -26.54 -35.96
C ALA A 137 -17.30 -26.45 -36.27
N ALA A 138 -17.93 -27.55 -36.71
CA ALA A 138 -19.38 -27.62 -36.90
C ALA A 138 -20.16 -27.55 -35.58
N ALA A 139 -19.67 -28.19 -34.51
CA ALA A 139 -20.28 -28.14 -33.18
C ALA A 139 -20.12 -26.75 -32.52
N ASP A 140 -18.90 -26.20 -32.55
CA ASP A 140 -18.57 -24.88 -31.98
C ASP A 140 -19.41 -23.78 -32.65
N LYS A 141 -19.65 -23.88 -33.97
CA LYS A 141 -20.53 -22.95 -34.69
C LYS A 141 -21.99 -23.02 -34.21
N VAL A 142 -22.54 -24.22 -34.01
CA VAL A 142 -23.92 -24.38 -33.51
C VAL A 142 -24.07 -23.88 -32.07
N ALA A 143 -23.03 -24.03 -31.24
CA ALA A 143 -22.97 -23.42 -29.92
C ALA A 143 -22.92 -21.88 -30.01
N ALA A 144 -22.06 -21.31 -30.85
CA ALA A 144 -21.92 -19.87 -31.05
C ALA A 144 -23.21 -19.22 -31.59
N ASP A 145 -23.86 -19.83 -32.59
CA ASP A 145 -25.14 -19.36 -33.16
C ASP A 145 -26.26 -19.35 -32.09
N LYS A 146 -26.27 -20.32 -31.15
CA LYS A 146 -27.21 -20.34 -30.02
C LYS A 146 -26.90 -19.24 -28.99
N VAL A 147 -25.63 -19.08 -28.60
CA VAL A 147 -25.21 -18.03 -27.65
C VAL A 147 -25.48 -16.64 -28.22
N ALA A 148 -25.27 -16.43 -29.53
CA ALA A 148 -25.63 -15.19 -30.21
C ALA A 148 -27.14 -14.92 -30.18
N ALA A 149 -27.98 -15.93 -30.41
CA ALA A 149 -29.43 -15.80 -30.34
C ALA A 149 -29.95 -15.48 -28.92
N GLU A 150 -29.39 -16.14 -27.89
CA GLU A 150 -29.76 -15.90 -26.49
C GLU A 150 -29.24 -14.53 -26.00
N LYS A 151 -28.02 -14.13 -26.41
CA LYS A 151 -27.48 -12.78 -26.14
C LYS A 151 -28.30 -11.68 -26.82
N ALA A 152 -28.67 -11.83 -28.09
CA ALA A 152 -29.49 -10.84 -28.79
C ALA A 152 -30.91 -10.70 -28.18
N ALA A 153 -31.48 -11.79 -27.66
CA ALA A 153 -32.73 -11.75 -26.91
C ALA A 153 -32.57 -11.03 -25.56
N ALA A 154 -31.46 -11.27 -24.84
CA ALA A 154 -31.14 -10.61 -23.58
C ALA A 154 -30.84 -9.12 -23.76
N GLU A 155 -30.05 -8.74 -24.77
CA GLU A 155 -29.74 -7.34 -25.11
C GLU A 155 -30.99 -6.58 -25.54
N LYS A 156 -31.88 -7.18 -26.35
CA LYS A 156 -33.17 -6.56 -26.65
C LYS A 156 -34.01 -6.42 -25.38
N ALA A 157 -34.09 -7.46 -24.55
CA ALA A 157 -34.66 -7.39 -23.21
C ALA A 157 -33.77 -6.65 -22.19
N ALA A 158 -32.80 -5.84 -22.65
CA ALA A 158 -32.01 -4.84 -21.93
C ALA A 158 -31.96 -3.45 -22.64
N ALA A 159 -32.53 -3.31 -23.85
CA ALA A 159 -32.53 -2.09 -24.69
C ALA A 159 -33.94 -1.62 -25.10
N ASP A 160 -34.91 -2.55 -25.15
CA ASP A 160 -36.24 -2.32 -24.56
C ASP A 160 -36.12 -2.14 -23.03
N LYS A 161 -34.90 -1.90 -22.51
CA LYS A 161 -34.57 -1.46 -21.16
C LYS A 161 -33.93 -0.05 -21.04
N VAL A 162 -33.83 0.54 -19.83
CA VAL A 162 -33.51 1.95 -19.46
C VAL A 162 -34.65 3.01 -19.25
N ALA A 163 -35.51 3.37 -20.22
CA ALA A 163 -36.40 4.59 -20.20
C ALA A 163 -37.82 4.66 -19.62
N ALA A 164 -38.66 3.64 -19.49
CA ALA A 164 -39.83 3.82 -18.60
C ALA A 164 -39.40 4.16 -17.15
N VAL A 165 -38.09 4.03 -16.84
CA VAL A 165 -37.35 4.79 -15.82
C VAL A 165 -36.69 6.09 -16.36
N LYS A 166 -35.79 6.11 -17.36
CA LYS A 166 -35.15 7.37 -17.87
C LYS A 166 -36.12 8.45 -18.42
N ALA A 167 -37.11 8.13 -19.26
CA ALA A 167 -38.20 9.03 -19.64
C ALA A 167 -39.13 9.39 -18.47
N ALA A 168 -39.33 8.49 -17.47
CA ALA A 168 -40.02 8.87 -16.24
C ALA A 168 -39.19 9.80 -15.36
N ALA A 169 -37.87 9.66 -15.35
CA ALA A 169 -36.92 10.48 -14.62
C ALA A 169 -36.68 11.83 -15.30
N GLU A 170 -36.65 11.89 -16.63
CA GLU A 170 -36.66 13.14 -17.40
C GLU A 170 -37.97 13.89 -17.18
N LYS A 171 -39.13 13.20 -17.17
CA LYS A 171 -40.40 13.81 -16.80
C LYS A 171 -40.41 14.32 -15.35
N ALA A 172 -39.98 13.50 -14.38
CA ALA A 172 -39.91 13.90 -12.97
C ALA A 172 -38.92 15.05 -12.72
N LYS A 173 -37.79 15.09 -13.45
CA LYS A 173 -36.84 16.22 -13.42
C LYS A 173 -37.46 17.48 -14.04
N ALA A 174 -38.18 17.39 -15.16
CA ALA A 174 -38.85 18.53 -15.78
C ALA A 174 -39.93 19.12 -14.84
N ASP A 175 -40.79 18.26 -14.28
CA ASP A 175 -41.86 18.68 -13.35
C ASP A 175 -41.28 19.29 -12.06
N LYS A 176 -40.14 18.77 -11.55
CA LYS A 176 -39.46 19.34 -10.37
C LYS A 176 -38.75 20.67 -10.68
N VAL A 177 -38.00 20.78 -11.78
CA VAL A 177 -37.31 22.03 -12.17
C VAL A 177 -38.30 23.17 -12.40
N ALA A 178 -39.50 22.88 -12.95
CA ALA A 178 -40.57 23.86 -13.11
C ALA A 178 -41.15 24.36 -11.76
N ALA A 179 -41.12 23.55 -10.71
CA ALA A 179 -41.52 23.95 -9.36
C ALA A 179 -40.41 24.73 -8.64
N ASP A 180 -39.19 24.19 -8.63
CA ASP A 180 -38.04 24.75 -7.90
C ASP A 180 -37.65 26.14 -8.44
N ALA A 181 -37.64 26.33 -9.76
CA ALA A 181 -37.36 27.62 -10.38
C ALA A 181 -38.38 28.71 -9.99
N LYS A 182 -39.64 28.32 -9.76
CA LYS A 182 -40.70 29.24 -9.34
C LYS A 182 -40.58 29.61 -7.85
N ALA A 183 -40.20 28.66 -7.00
CA ALA A 183 -39.96 28.91 -5.57
C ALA A 183 -38.70 29.77 -5.34
N ALA A 184 -37.61 29.48 -6.06
CA ALA A 184 -36.36 30.24 -5.96
C ALA A 184 -36.53 31.71 -6.37
N ALA A 185 -37.34 31.99 -7.40
CA ALA A 185 -37.57 33.35 -7.90
C ALA A 185 -38.30 34.27 -6.91
N GLU A 186 -39.11 33.73 -5.99
CA GLU A 186 -39.74 34.52 -4.92
C GLU A 186 -38.86 34.58 -3.67
N LYS A 187 -38.19 33.48 -3.28
CA LYS A 187 -37.28 33.48 -2.12
C LYS A 187 -36.09 34.43 -2.30
N ALA A 188 -35.47 34.45 -3.48
CA ALA A 188 -34.35 35.35 -3.79
C ALA A 188 -34.70 36.85 -3.72
N LYS A 189 -35.98 37.22 -3.86
CA LYS A 189 -36.45 38.60 -3.63
C LYS A 189 -36.64 38.96 -2.17
N ALA A 190 -36.91 37.98 -1.30
CA ALA A 190 -37.01 38.18 0.14
C ALA A 190 -35.63 38.20 0.80
N ASP A 191 -34.78 37.20 0.50
CA ASP A 191 -33.47 37.03 1.14
C ASP A 191 -32.55 38.25 0.90
N LYS A 192 -32.55 38.82 -0.32
CA LYS A 192 -31.75 40.02 -0.63
C LYS A 192 -32.17 41.23 0.22
N ALA A 193 -33.47 41.43 0.43
CA ALA A 193 -33.99 42.54 1.23
C ALA A 193 -33.69 42.39 2.74
N ALA A 194 -33.40 41.17 3.21
CA ALA A 194 -32.92 40.92 4.57
C ALA A 194 -31.39 41.10 4.68
N ALA A 195 -30.63 40.57 3.71
CA ALA A 195 -29.17 40.68 3.69
C ALA A 195 -28.67 42.13 3.63
N ASP A 196 -29.27 42.96 2.77
CA ASP A 196 -28.91 44.39 2.62
C ASP A 196 -29.14 45.19 3.93
N LYS A 197 -30.00 44.70 4.85
CA LYS A 197 -30.23 45.29 6.18
C LYS A 197 -29.27 44.74 7.25
N ALA A 198 -29.08 43.43 7.28
CA ALA A 198 -28.20 42.78 8.26
C ALA A 198 -26.72 43.19 8.09
N ALA A 199 -26.27 43.40 6.85
CA ALA A 199 -24.92 43.88 6.56
C ALA A 199 -24.66 45.30 7.11
N ALA A 200 -25.67 46.18 7.12
CA ALA A 200 -25.55 47.52 7.70
C ALA A 200 -25.45 47.48 9.23
N GLU A 201 -26.22 46.61 9.88
CA GLU A 201 -26.25 46.47 11.34
C GLU A 201 -24.97 45.78 11.86
N LYS A 202 -24.44 44.79 11.14
CA LYS A 202 -23.14 44.16 11.50
C LYS A 202 -21.96 45.13 11.38
N ALA A 203 -21.90 45.94 10.32
CA ALA A 203 -20.79 46.87 10.09
C ALA A 203 -20.64 47.99 11.14
N GLU A 204 -21.65 48.19 11.99
CA GLU A 204 -21.61 49.10 13.14
C GLU A 204 -21.21 48.37 14.44
N MET A 205 -21.52 47.07 14.58
CA MET A 205 -21.07 46.23 15.69
C MET A 205 -19.59 45.81 15.59
N ASP A 206 -19.10 45.46 14.40
CA ASP A 206 -17.71 45.01 14.19
C ASP A 206 -16.69 46.09 14.61
N LYS A 207 -17.08 47.38 14.54
CA LYS A 207 -16.28 48.52 15.04
C LYS A 207 -16.15 48.59 16.56
N GLN A 208 -17.09 48.02 17.30
CA GLN A 208 -17.04 47.98 18.76
C GLN A 208 -16.26 46.74 19.23
N ALA A 209 -16.48 45.58 18.61
CA ALA A 209 -15.73 44.35 18.91
C ALA A 209 -14.21 44.52 18.69
N ALA A 210 -13.80 45.27 17.65
CA ALA A 210 -12.40 45.59 17.38
C ALA A 210 -11.74 46.52 18.43
N ALA A 211 -12.50 47.12 19.35
CA ALA A 211 -11.96 47.86 20.49
C ALA A 211 -11.69 46.95 21.69
N ASP A 212 -12.55 45.95 21.92
CA ASP A 212 -12.49 45.07 23.08
C ASP A 212 -11.51 43.89 22.88
N ALA A 213 -11.34 43.40 21.64
CA ALA A 213 -10.41 42.32 21.30
C ALA A 213 -8.96 42.60 21.74
N LYS A 214 -8.50 43.86 21.64
CA LYS A 214 -7.15 44.30 22.02
C LYS A 214 -6.84 44.25 23.52
N ALA A 215 -7.79 43.85 24.36
CA ALA A 215 -7.56 43.55 25.77
C ALA A 215 -7.47 42.04 26.07
N SER A 216 -7.78 41.17 25.10
CA SER A 216 -7.87 39.71 25.30
C SER A 216 -6.74 38.92 24.64
N GLU A 217 -6.07 39.46 23.62
CA GLU A 217 -4.98 38.81 22.87
C GLU A 217 -3.69 38.55 23.70
N ALA A 218 -3.67 38.91 24.99
CA ALA A 218 -2.52 38.76 25.88
C ALA A 218 -2.61 37.60 26.89
N GLU A 219 -3.76 36.92 27.02
CA GLU A 219 -3.97 35.86 28.03
C GLU A 219 -4.53 34.53 27.49
N SER A 220 -4.86 34.41 26.18
CA SER A 220 -5.36 33.14 25.60
C SER A 220 -4.32 32.34 24.80
N ALA A 221 -3.08 32.79 24.72
CA ALA A 221 -1.97 31.96 24.25
C ALA A 221 -1.57 30.98 25.38
N VAL A 222 -1.39 29.70 25.05
CA VAL A 222 -1.07 28.61 26.01
C VAL A 222 -2.23 28.27 26.97
N ALA A 223 -3.40 27.97 26.41
CA ALA A 223 -4.35 27.06 27.07
C ALA A 223 -3.93 25.60 26.82
N LEU A 224 -2.77 25.19 27.35
CA LEU A 224 -2.36 23.79 27.36
C LEU A 224 -3.32 23.01 28.26
N VAL A 225 -4.09 22.09 27.66
CA VAL A 225 -4.81 21.07 28.42
C VAL A 225 -3.76 20.16 29.08
N THR A 226 -3.99 19.82 30.35
CA THR A 226 -3.12 18.89 31.08
C THR A 226 -3.48 17.47 30.72
N SER A 227 -2.59 16.80 29.99
CA SER A 227 -2.85 15.47 29.48
C SER A 227 -2.82 14.40 30.60
N ASP A 228 -3.79 13.49 30.58
CA ASP A 228 -3.83 12.33 31.50
C ASP A 228 -2.70 11.34 31.17
N VAL A 229 -2.32 11.26 29.89
CA VAL A 229 -1.12 10.54 29.42
C VAL A 229 0.00 11.52 29.11
N LYS A 230 1.17 11.29 29.68
CA LYS A 230 2.35 12.15 29.49
C LYS A 230 3.02 11.86 28.13
N GLU A 231 3.12 12.88 27.29
CA GLU A 231 3.92 12.81 26.05
C GLU A 231 5.39 12.41 26.33
N PRO A 232 6.10 11.90 25.30
CA PRO A 232 7.56 11.94 25.22
C PRO A 232 8.13 13.35 25.49
N GLY A 233 9.45 13.42 25.69
CA GLY A 233 10.14 14.71 25.83
C GLY A 233 10.05 15.58 24.56
N PRO A 234 10.54 16.83 24.61
CA PRO A 234 10.79 17.63 23.42
C PRO A 234 11.51 16.79 22.33
N PRO A 235 11.16 16.90 21.04
CA PRO A 235 11.69 16.02 19.98
C PRO A 235 13.23 15.88 19.99
N ALA A 236 13.95 16.99 20.18
CA ALA A 236 15.40 17.00 20.30
C ALA A 236 15.96 16.23 21.52
N GLU A 237 15.21 16.14 22.63
CA GLU A 237 15.60 15.30 23.78
C GLU A 237 15.41 13.81 23.48
N VAL A 238 14.33 13.44 22.78
CA VAL A 238 14.08 12.05 22.36
C VAL A 238 15.11 11.60 21.32
N GLN A 239 15.35 12.43 20.29
CA GLN A 239 16.40 12.21 19.30
C GLN A 239 17.78 12.06 19.95
N ALA A 240 18.16 12.95 20.87
CA ALA A 240 19.48 12.89 21.52
C ALA A 240 19.63 11.80 22.60
N ALA A 241 18.56 11.13 23.02
CA ALA A 241 18.62 10.13 24.09
C ALA A 241 19.15 8.76 23.63
N GLY A 242 18.94 8.39 22.35
CA GLY A 242 19.33 7.07 21.82
C GLY A 242 18.63 5.87 22.47
N GLY A 243 17.56 6.12 23.22
CA GLY A 243 16.75 5.11 23.93
C GLY A 243 15.57 4.64 23.09
N ASP A 244 14.39 4.61 23.69
CA ASP A 244 13.11 4.29 23.05
C ASP A 244 12.82 5.15 21.80
N TRP A 245 12.14 4.54 20.82
CA TRP A 245 11.72 5.16 19.56
C TRP A 245 10.19 4.98 19.41
N PRO A 246 9.38 5.78 20.15
CA PRO A 246 7.99 5.45 20.50
C PRO A 246 6.95 5.76 19.41
N GLN A 247 7.37 6.20 18.22
CA GLN A 247 6.50 6.36 17.07
C GLN A 247 7.30 6.33 15.77
N TRP A 248 6.62 6.35 14.63
CA TRP A 248 7.27 6.53 13.33
C TRP A 248 8.16 7.79 13.30
N GLY A 249 9.45 7.63 12.98
CA GLY A 249 10.47 8.68 13.05
C GLY A 249 10.80 9.16 14.46
N GLY A 250 10.50 8.36 15.50
CA GLY A 250 10.78 8.59 16.92
C GLY A 250 9.96 9.70 17.59
N THR A 251 9.59 10.71 16.82
CA THR A 251 8.98 11.95 17.29
C THR A 251 7.94 12.43 16.28
N ARG A 252 7.12 13.40 16.69
CA ARG A 252 6.16 14.09 15.81
C ARG A 252 6.82 14.82 14.63
N GLU A 253 8.12 15.11 14.69
CA GLU A 253 8.89 15.76 13.62
C GLU A 253 9.35 14.79 12.52
N ARG A 254 9.16 13.47 12.73
CA ARG A 254 9.35 12.35 11.78
C ARG A 254 10.76 12.09 11.25
N ASN A 255 11.74 12.90 11.62
CA ASN A 255 13.14 12.71 11.24
C ASN A 255 13.74 11.43 11.87
N ASN A 256 14.02 10.40 11.06
CA ASN A 256 14.52 9.09 11.53
C ASN A 256 16.05 9.08 11.81
N ALA A 257 16.48 9.96 12.71
CA ALA A 257 17.88 10.16 13.09
C ALA A 257 18.12 10.01 14.61
N PRO A 258 17.99 8.80 15.18
CA PRO A 258 18.22 8.55 16.61
C PRO A 258 19.70 8.69 16.97
N GLY A 259 19.98 9.40 18.08
CA GLY A 259 21.29 9.50 18.74
C GLY A 259 21.68 8.24 19.51
N VAL A 260 21.35 7.06 18.97
CA VAL A 260 21.76 5.77 19.53
C VAL A 260 23.23 5.49 19.18
N GLU A 261 23.97 4.95 20.14
CA GLU A 261 25.40 4.65 20.05
C GLU A 261 25.69 3.16 20.35
N GLY A 262 26.74 2.60 19.75
CA GLY A 262 27.17 1.22 20.00
C GLY A 262 26.36 0.16 19.23
N LEU A 263 25.90 0.52 18.03
CA LEU A 263 25.31 -0.39 17.05
C LEU A 263 26.42 -1.19 16.34
N PRO A 264 26.19 -2.46 15.98
CA PRO A 264 27.15 -3.25 15.21
C PRO A 264 27.38 -2.64 13.81
N GLU A 265 28.63 -2.68 13.34
CA GLU A 265 29.02 -2.23 11.99
C GLU A 265 28.55 -3.23 10.92
N SER A 266 28.61 -4.53 11.24
CA SER A 266 28.25 -5.67 10.38
C SER A 266 27.43 -6.68 11.19
N TRP A 267 26.58 -7.48 10.54
CA TRP A 267 25.86 -8.59 11.16
C TRP A 267 25.62 -9.72 10.15
N ASN A 268 25.23 -10.89 10.65
CA ASN A 268 24.85 -12.01 9.80
C ASN A 268 23.61 -12.70 10.38
N ILE A 269 22.55 -12.83 9.58
CA ILE A 269 21.30 -13.48 10.02
C ILE A 269 21.39 -15.01 10.08
N GLY A 270 22.52 -15.63 9.75
CA GLY A 270 22.64 -17.08 9.62
C GLY A 270 21.94 -17.58 8.36
N LYS A 271 21.16 -18.68 8.45
CA LYS A 271 20.31 -19.18 7.36
C LYS A 271 18.98 -19.71 7.86
N PHE A 272 17.95 -19.62 7.02
CA PHE A 272 16.64 -20.22 7.27
C PHE A 272 16.33 -21.29 6.19
N ASP A 273 15.82 -22.46 6.60
CA ASP A 273 15.28 -23.45 5.65
C ASP A 273 13.97 -22.93 5.07
N ARG A 274 13.93 -22.69 3.75
CA ARG A 274 12.78 -22.11 3.03
C ARG A 274 11.49 -22.97 3.05
N ARG A 275 11.52 -24.17 3.63
CA ARG A 275 10.39 -25.12 3.71
C ARG A 275 9.93 -25.40 5.14
N THR A 276 10.81 -25.29 6.15
CA THR A 276 10.44 -25.49 7.56
C THR A 276 10.50 -24.22 8.41
N GLY A 277 11.24 -23.20 7.98
CA GLY A 277 11.55 -22.02 8.79
C GLY A 277 12.61 -22.26 9.88
N ASP A 278 13.24 -23.45 9.92
CA ASP A 278 14.30 -23.76 10.88
C ASP A 278 15.51 -22.83 10.69
N TRP A 279 16.03 -22.29 11.79
CA TRP A 279 17.17 -21.36 11.80
C TRP A 279 18.51 -22.09 12.02
N ASP A 280 19.38 -22.06 11.02
CA ASP A 280 20.80 -22.40 11.15
C ASP A 280 21.58 -21.15 11.57
N ASN A 281 21.77 -21.01 12.89
CA ASN A 281 22.53 -19.93 13.50
C ASN A 281 24.04 -20.21 13.61
N ALA A 282 24.58 -21.27 12.98
CA ALA A 282 26.01 -21.60 13.04
C ALA A 282 26.94 -20.55 12.38
N LYS A 283 26.35 -19.53 11.74
CA LYS A 283 27.00 -18.34 11.19
C LYS A 283 26.33 -17.01 11.63
N ALA A 284 25.39 -17.05 12.57
CA ALA A 284 24.71 -15.83 12.99
C ALA A 284 25.65 -14.95 13.83
N GLU A 285 25.75 -13.67 13.49
CA GLU A 285 26.66 -12.71 14.11
C GLU A 285 25.88 -11.41 14.40
N ASN A 286 26.03 -10.86 15.62
CA ASN A 286 25.34 -9.66 16.12
C ASN A 286 23.80 -9.70 16.04
N ILE A 287 23.18 -10.88 15.99
CA ILE A 287 21.73 -11.06 16.19
C ILE A 287 21.46 -11.36 17.67
N ARG A 288 20.65 -10.53 18.34
CA ARG A 288 20.17 -10.80 19.71
C ARG A 288 19.03 -11.80 19.71
N TRP A 289 18.03 -11.55 18.86
CA TRP A 289 16.87 -12.43 18.65
C TRP A 289 16.21 -12.12 17.29
N TYR A 290 15.32 -13.01 16.87
CA TYR A 290 14.37 -12.75 15.78
C TYR A 290 12.98 -13.26 16.17
N ALA A 291 11.93 -12.63 15.65
CA ALA A 291 10.55 -13.05 15.81
C ALA A 291 9.88 -13.22 14.43
N ASN A 292 8.99 -14.19 14.29
CA ASN A 292 8.21 -14.36 13.05
C ASN A 292 7.04 -13.36 13.02
N LEU A 293 6.84 -12.73 11.86
CA LEU A 293 5.75 -11.80 11.56
C LEU A 293 4.74 -12.48 10.62
N GLY A 294 3.95 -11.68 9.91
CA GLY A 294 3.06 -12.16 8.86
C GLY A 294 3.78 -12.72 7.63
N SER A 295 3.03 -13.02 6.57
CA SER A 295 3.58 -13.34 5.25
C SER A 295 3.89 -12.10 4.40
N GLN A 296 3.41 -10.91 4.83
CA GLN A 296 3.78 -9.60 4.32
C GLN A 296 3.77 -8.58 5.46
N THR A 297 4.79 -7.70 5.50
CA THR A 297 5.00 -6.69 6.53
C THR A 297 5.44 -5.38 5.87
N TYR A 298 4.77 -4.29 6.23
CA TYR A 298 5.08 -2.92 5.80
C TYR A 298 5.01 -1.91 6.97
N GLY A 299 4.55 -2.34 8.15
CA GLY A 299 4.57 -1.49 9.35
C GLY A 299 5.99 -1.40 9.92
N ASN A 300 6.49 -0.17 10.09
CA ASN A 300 7.81 0.07 10.68
C ASN A 300 7.81 -0.29 12.18
N PRO A 301 8.91 -0.85 12.72
CA PRO A 301 9.04 -1.12 14.15
C PRO A 301 8.90 0.13 15.03
N VAL A 302 8.35 -0.03 16.22
CA VAL A 302 8.25 1.01 17.25
C VAL A 302 8.69 0.42 18.59
N VAL A 303 9.49 1.14 19.35
CA VAL A 303 10.17 0.63 20.56
C VAL A 303 9.85 1.53 21.75
N ALA A 304 9.28 0.98 22.83
CA ALA A 304 8.91 1.74 24.02
C ALA A 304 8.79 0.86 25.27
N ASP A 305 9.30 1.32 26.41
CA ASP A 305 9.21 0.69 27.74
C ASP A 305 9.50 -0.83 27.77
N GLY A 306 10.57 -1.25 27.07
CA GLY A 306 10.97 -2.65 27.00
C GLY A 306 10.12 -3.53 26.09
N GLN A 307 9.31 -2.94 25.20
CA GLN A 307 8.53 -3.66 24.18
C GLN A 307 8.82 -3.16 22.76
N VAL A 308 8.65 -4.05 21.78
CA VAL A 308 8.72 -3.74 20.34
C VAL A 308 7.39 -4.09 19.66
N TYR A 309 6.85 -3.13 18.92
CA TYR A 309 5.56 -3.23 18.23
C TYR A 309 5.74 -3.22 16.71
N VAL A 310 5.05 -4.11 15.99
CA VAL A 310 5.08 -4.18 14.51
C VAL A 310 3.70 -4.45 13.92
N GLY A 311 3.31 -3.64 12.93
CA GLY A 311 2.13 -3.86 12.09
C GLY A 311 2.42 -4.85 10.96
N THR A 312 1.61 -5.91 10.86
CA THR A 312 1.82 -7.01 9.90
C THR A 312 0.50 -7.77 9.64
N ASN A 313 0.54 -8.89 8.91
CA ASN A 313 -0.59 -9.82 8.74
C ASN A 313 -0.46 -11.04 9.67
N ASN A 314 -1.45 -11.95 9.67
CA ASN A 314 -1.49 -13.11 10.59
C ASN A 314 -0.65 -14.34 10.16
N GLY A 315 0.28 -14.22 9.21
CA GLY A 315 1.06 -15.35 8.65
C GLY A 315 1.83 -16.21 9.65
N ALA A 316 2.26 -15.68 10.80
CA ALA A 316 2.83 -16.48 11.89
C ALA A 316 1.79 -17.32 12.68
N GLY A 317 0.50 -16.98 12.61
CA GLY A 317 -0.58 -17.65 13.34
C GLY A 317 -0.41 -17.63 14.87
N HIS A 318 0.10 -16.51 15.43
CA HIS A 318 0.50 -16.44 16.84
C HIS A 318 -0.63 -16.85 17.81
N ILE A 319 -1.85 -16.37 17.60
CA ILE A 319 -3.02 -16.73 18.42
C ILE A 319 -3.68 -18.00 17.88
N GLN A 320 -3.81 -19.04 18.71
CA GLN A 320 -4.32 -20.38 18.31
C GLN A 320 -5.68 -20.37 17.58
N ARG A 321 -6.60 -19.45 17.91
CA ARG A 321 -7.92 -19.34 17.25
C ARG A 321 -7.86 -18.73 15.84
N TYR A 322 -6.72 -18.12 15.50
CA TYR A 322 -6.41 -17.53 14.21
C TYR A 322 -5.14 -18.20 13.65
N PRO A 323 -5.22 -19.47 13.20
CA PRO A 323 -4.11 -20.11 12.50
C PRO A 323 -3.72 -19.33 11.24
N SER A 324 -2.52 -19.60 10.71
CA SER A 324 -1.88 -18.81 9.64
C SER A 324 -2.60 -18.81 8.29
N ASP A 325 -3.63 -19.63 8.10
CA ASP A 325 -4.54 -19.61 6.95
C ASP A 325 -5.73 -18.64 7.12
N VAL A 326 -5.89 -18.03 8.31
CA VAL A 326 -6.84 -16.95 8.56
C VAL A 326 -6.16 -15.60 8.33
N ASP A 327 -6.54 -14.93 7.25
CA ASP A 327 -6.07 -13.58 6.88
C ASP A 327 -6.69 -12.50 7.79
N LEU A 328 -5.83 -11.67 8.41
CA LEU A 328 -6.17 -10.57 9.33
C LEU A 328 -5.12 -9.45 9.18
N GLY A 329 -5.50 -8.22 9.54
CA GLY A 329 -4.52 -7.21 9.96
C GLY A 329 -4.16 -7.44 11.44
N CYS A 330 -2.86 -7.42 11.76
CA CYS A 330 -2.35 -7.65 13.12
C CYS A 330 -1.40 -6.53 13.56
N LEU A 331 -1.50 -6.12 14.82
CA LEU A 331 -0.43 -5.39 15.52
C LEU A 331 0.12 -6.34 16.59
N LEU A 332 1.40 -6.64 16.51
CA LEU A 332 2.09 -7.58 17.41
C LEU A 332 2.93 -6.82 18.43
N ALA A 333 3.01 -7.34 19.66
CA ALA A 333 3.91 -6.86 20.72
C ALA A 333 4.88 -7.98 21.14
N PHE A 334 6.16 -7.63 21.26
CA PHE A 334 7.25 -8.51 21.68
C PHE A 334 8.04 -7.88 22.84
N ASP A 335 8.58 -8.70 23.73
CA ASP A 335 9.56 -8.28 24.73
C ASP A 335 10.86 -7.84 24.03
N GLU A 336 11.33 -6.63 24.32
CA GLU A 336 12.51 -6.04 23.65
C GLU A 336 13.80 -6.82 23.91
N LYS A 337 13.90 -7.48 25.06
CA LYS A 337 15.14 -8.14 25.48
C LYS A 337 15.34 -9.48 24.80
N ASN A 338 14.27 -10.24 24.53
CA ASN A 338 14.39 -11.61 24.02
C ASN A 338 13.49 -11.97 22.82
N GLY A 339 12.58 -11.08 22.40
CA GLY A 339 11.67 -11.32 21.29
C GLY A 339 10.50 -12.26 21.62
N ASP A 340 10.26 -12.58 22.91
CA ASP A 340 9.09 -13.36 23.32
C ASP A 340 7.81 -12.60 22.94
N PHE A 341 6.88 -13.30 22.30
CA PHE A 341 5.57 -12.76 21.98
C PHE A 341 4.78 -12.45 23.26
N LEU A 342 4.28 -11.22 23.37
CA LEU A 342 3.47 -10.76 24.51
C LEU A 342 1.97 -10.85 24.19
N TRP A 343 1.51 -10.11 23.19
CA TRP A 343 0.11 -10.05 22.76
C TRP A 343 -0.04 -9.64 21.29
N GLN A 344 -1.23 -9.84 20.73
CA GLN A 344 -1.61 -9.43 19.37
C GLN A 344 -2.99 -8.77 19.37
N HIS A 345 -3.10 -7.57 18.80
CA HIS A 345 -4.38 -7.05 18.32
C HIS A 345 -4.73 -7.72 16.99
N SER A 346 -5.98 -8.14 16.82
CA SER A 346 -6.46 -8.88 15.65
C SER A 346 -7.67 -8.19 15.01
N SER A 347 -7.57 -7.82 13.73
CA SER A 347 -8.67 -7.24 12.96
C SER A 347 -9.02 -8.10 11.75
N GLU A 348 -10.21 -8.70 11.72
CA GLU A 348 -10.68 -9.46 10.55
C GLU A 348 -10.82 -8.58 9.31
N LYS A 349 -10.53 -9.18 8.15
CA LYS A 349 -10.65 -8.54 6.83
C LYS A 349 -12.06 -8.00 6.53
N LEU A 350 -12.12 -6.87 5.82
CA LEU A 350 -13.38 -6.32 5.31
C LEU A 350 -13.98 -7.23 4.22
N ILE A 351 -15.30 -7.45 4.28
CA ILE A 351 -16.02 -8.31 3.33
C ILE A 351 -16.08 -7.73 1.90
N THR A 352 -15.69 -6.47 1.72
CA THR A 352 -15.50 -5.82 0.42
C THR A 352 -14.18 -6.21 -0.26
N GLY A 353 -13.23 -6.79 0.45
CA GLY A 353 -11.94 -7.24 -0.10
C GLY A 353 -11.16 -6.10 -0.74
N ARG A 354 -10.53 -6.38 -1.90
CA ARG A 354 -9.57 -5.52 -2.62
C ARG A 354 -9.97 -4.05 -2.81
N VAL A 355 -11.26 -3.72 -2.79
CA VAL A 355 -11.74 -2.32 -2.85
C VAL A 355 -11.24 -1.50 -1.65
N HIS A 356 -11.21 -2.09 -0.45
CA HIS A 356 -10.91 -1.41 0.81
C HIS A 356 -9.75 -2.04 1.60
N ASP A 357 -9.54 -3.34 1.47
CA ASP A 357 -8.68 -4.14 2.35
C ASP A 357 -8.08 -5.32 1.58
N TRP A 358 -6.82 -5.17 1.15
CA TRP A 358 -6.15 -6.14 0.28
C TRP A 358 -5.89 -7.49 0.98
N PRO A 359 -6.17 -8.63 0.32
CA PRO A 359 -5.85 -9.96 0.85
C PRO A 359 -4.35 -10.10 1.15
N LEU A 360 -4.02 -10.72 2.28
CA LEU A 360 -2.65 -10.88 2.81
C LEU A 360 -1.92 -9.55 3.10
N GLN A 361 -2.60 -8.41 3.11
CA GLN A 361 -2.00 -7.14 3.52
C GLN A 361 -2.09 -6.96 5.04
N GLY A 362 -0.99 -6.52 5.66
CA GLY A 362 -0.95 -6.27 7.10
C GLY A 362 -1.60 -4.96 7.54
N ILE A 363 -1.56 -4.69 8.84
CA ILE A 363 -1.61 -3.31 9.32
C ILE A 363 -0.30 -2.63 8.91
N CYS A 364 -0.39 -1.56 8.12
CA CYS A 364 0.79 -0.80 7.66
C CYS A 364 1.11 0.40 8.56
N CYS A 365 0.30 0.61 9.61
CA CYS A 365 0.50 1.63 10.63
C CYS A 365 1.64 1.22 11.58
N ALA A 366 2.59 2.13 11.80
CA ALA A 366 3.46 2.11 12.98
C ALA A 366 2.76 2.87 14.12
N PRO A 367 2.59 2.28 15.31
CA PRO A 367 1.85 2.91 16.40
C PRO A 367 2.54 4.16 16.95
N LEU A 368 1.78 4.99 17.67
CA LEU A 368 2.29 5.95 18.64
C LEU A 368 2.16 5.31 20.04
N VAL A 369 3.22 5.33 20.84
CA VAL A 369 3.21 4.88 22.24
C VAL A 369 3.52 6.07 23.16
N GLU A 370 2.76 6.24 24.24
CA GLU A 370 3.04 7.26 25.27
C GLU A 370 2.73 6.67 26.66
N GLY A 371 3.77 6.34 27.43
CA GLY A 371 3.62 5.59 28.69
C GLY A 371 2.85 4.29 28.48
N ASP A 372 1.94 3.97 29.39
CA ASP A 372 1.14 2.74 29.37
C ASP A 372 0.17 2.60 28.16
N ARG A 373 0.00 3.61 27.29
CA ARG A 373 -0.97 3.57 26.18
C ARG A 373 -0.32 3.66 24.80
N LEU A 374 -1.00 3.10 23.80
CA LEU A 374 -0.64 3.28 22.40
C LEU A 374 -1.85 3.48 21.49
N TRP A 375 -1.62 4.12 20.34
CA TRP A 375 -2.62 4.45 19.32
C TRP A 375 -2.15 4.04 17.93
N PHE A 376 -3.06 3.48 17.13
CA PHE A 376 -2.78 3.06 15.76
C PHE A 376 -4.08 3.03 14.92
N VAL A 377 -3.94 2.74 13.63
CA VAL A 377 -5.07 2.56 12.70
C VAL A 377 -5.07 1.13 12.15
N THR A 378 -6.22 0.47 12.19
CA THR A 378 -6.41 -0.90 11.68
C THR A 378 -6.60 -0.92 10.16
N ASN A 379 -6.47 -2.10 9.55
CA ASN A 379 -6.88 -2.36 8.16
C ASN A 379 -8.39 -2.12 7.89
N ARG A 380 -9.19 -1.88 8.94
CA ARG A 380 -10.65 -1.72 8.88
C ARG A 380 -11.11 -0.26 8.90
N GLY A 381 -10.18 0.70 8.95
CA GLY A 381 -10.48 2.12 9.10
C GLY A 381 -10.89 2.50 10.53
N GLU A 382 -10.55 1.67 11.51
CA GLU A 382 -10.77 1.94 12.94
C GLU A 382 -9.47 2.52 13.54
N VAL A 383 -9.57 3.71 14.15
CA VAL A 383 -8.52 4.23 15.05
C VAL A 383 -8.75 3.60 16.42
N ARG A 384 -7.71 3.02 17.01
CA ARG A 384 -7.82 2.32 18.30
C ARG A 384 -6.76 2.83 19.29
N CYS A 385 -7.16 2.90 20.56
CA CYS A 385 -6.25 3.03 21.70
C CYS A 385 -6.19 1.69 22.44
N LEU A 386 -4.98 1.20 22.72
CA LEU A 386 -4.73 -0.01 23.50
C LEU A 386 -3.95 0.34 24.78
N ASP A 387 -4.02 -0.52 25.80
CA ASP A 387 -2.97 -0.58 26.82
C ASP A 387 -1.76 -1.37 26.27
N THR A 388 -0.56 -0.93 26.64
CA THR A 388 0.73 -1.49 26.21
C THR A 388 1.04 -2.87 26.79
N LYS A 389 0.48 -3.22 27.94
CA LYS A 389 0.62 -4.53 28.59
C LYS A 389 -0.43 -5.51 28.05
N GLY A 390 -1.49 -5.00 27.42
CA GLY A 390 -2.71 -5.75 27.18
C GLY A 390 -3.25 -6.32 28.49
N PHE A 391 -3.94 -7.46 28.43
CA PHE A 391 -4.50 -8.08 29.64
C PHE A 391 -3.46 -8.55 30.67
N HIS A 392 -2.14 -8.33 30.51
CA HIS A 392 -1.09 -8.92 31.37
C HIS A 392 -1.10 -8.47 32.82
N ASP A 393 -1.39 -7.20 33.14
CA ASP A 393 -1.46 -6.75 34.54
C ASP A 393 -2.64 -7.35 35.32
N GLY A 394 -3.75 -7.63 34.63
CA GLY A 394 -4.95 -8.25 35.18
C GLY A 394 -6.17 -7.34 35.26
N GLU A 395 -6.19 -6.21 34.55
CA GLU A 395 -7.37 -5.36 34.36
C GLU A 395 -7.97 -5.54 32.93
N ASP A 396 -9.06 -4.84 32.61
CA ASP A 396 -9.82 -4.88 31.34
C ASP A 396 -10.20 -3.41 31.10
N ASP A 397 -9.35 -2.69 30.36
CA ASP A 397 -9.03 -1.29 30.67
C ASP A 397 -9.89 -0.26 29.90
N GLY A 398 -10.20 0.86 30.55
CA GLY A 398 -11.00 1.93 29.97
C GLY A 398 -12.49 1.61 29.73
N PRO A 399 -13.15 2.28 28.75
CA PRO A 399 -14.59 2.13 28.50
C PRO A 399 -14.99 0.93 27.62
N VAL A 400 -14.08 0.29 26.86
CA VAL A 400 -14.40 -0.85 25.97
C VAL A 400 -14.05 -2.18 26.67
N VAL A 401 -15.00 -2.68 27.48
CA VAL A 401 -14.82 -3.91 28.27
C VAL A 401 -15.35 -5.16 27.55
N GLY A 402 -14.57 -6.24 27.57
CA GLY A 402 -14.99 -7.56 27.06
C GLY A 402 -15.29 -7.64 25.56
N GLU A 403 -14.39 -7.14 24.69
CA GLU A 403 -14.58 -7.12 23.23
C GLU A 403 -14.93 -8.51 22.63
N SER A 404 -15.79 -8.53 21.60
CA SER A 404 -16.36 -9.73 21.01
C SER A 404 -15.45 -10.42 19.96
N ALA A 405 -14.39 -11.08 20.39
CA ALA A 405 -13.52 -11.87 19.51
C ALA A 405 -14.22 -13.07 18.83
N ASN A 406 -13.87 -13.35 17.57
CA ASN A 406 -14.22 -14.61 16.90
C ASN A 406 -13.33 -15.75 17.41
N VAL A 407 -13.91 -16.96 17.54
CA VAL A 407 -13.22 -18.16 18.04
C VAL A 407 -13.17 -19.25 16.98
N ALA A 408 -14.32 -19.59 16.39
CA ALA A 408 -14.44 -20.71 15.45
C ALA A 408 -15.68 -20.52 14.55
N GLN A 409 -15.75 -21.28 13.47
CA GLN A 409 -16.96 -21.35 12.64
C GLN A 409 -17.21 -22.76 12.08
N ILE A 410 -18.48 -23.13 11.90
CA ILE A 410 -18.90 -24.32 11.15
C ILE A 410 -19.63 -23.85 9.89
N MET A 411 -19.07 -24.17 8.73
CA MET A 411 -19.60 -23.81 7.41
C MET A 411 -20.56 -24.87 6.88
N ASN A 412 -21.74 -24.47 6.39
CA ASN A 412 -22.64 -25.31 5.62
C ASN A 412 -22.14 -25.49 4.17
N ALA A 413 -20.98 -26.13 4.02
CA ALA A 413 -20.33 -26.39 2.74
C ALA A 413 -19.46 -27.65 2.83
N GLY A 414 -19.46 -28.47 1.78
CA GLY A 414 -18.61 -29.66 1.70
C GLY A 414 -18.77 -30.59 2.92
N PRO A 415 -17.67 -31.09 3.51
CA PRO A 415 -17.69 -31.90 4.73
C PRO A 415 -18.36 -31.24 5.94
N GLY A 416 -18.47 -29.91 5.98
CA GLY A 416 -19.07 -29.17 7.09
C GLY A 416 -20.61 -29.16 7.11
N ALA A 417 -21.29 -29.57 6.02
CA ALA A 417 -22.75 -29.47 5.90
C ALA A 417 -23.53 -30.36 6.89
N GLU A 418 -23.07 -31.59 7.15
CA GLU A 418 -23.67 -32.48 8.16
C GLU A 418 -23.35 -32.00 9.60
N PRO A 419 -22.08 -31.69 9.96
CA PRO A 419 -21.74 -30.99 11.21
C PRO A 419 -22.55 -29.71 11.47
N HIS A 420 -22.82 -28.91 10.43
CA HIS A 420 -23.63 -27.70 10.51
C HIS A 420 -25.08 -28.01 10.91
N ALA A 421 -25.74 -28.91 10.18
CA ALA A 421 -27.12 -29.30 10.43
C ALA A 421 -27.29 -29.98 11.80
N GLN A 422 -26.36 -30.87 12.19
CA GLN A 422 -26.35 -31.50 13.51
C GLN A 422 -26.23 -30.45 14.62
N THR A 423 -25.31 -29.49 14.48
CA THR A 423 -25.09 -28.45 15.49
C THR A 423 -26.31 -27.55 15.68
N LEU A 424 -27.03 -27.20 14.61
CA LEU A 424 -28.28 -26.43 14.74
C LEU A 424 -29.38 -27.19 15.51
N SER A 425 -29.48 -28.52 15.37
CA SER A 425 -30.42 -29.34 16.13
C SER A 425 -30.03 -29.42 17.60
N GLU A 426 -28.77 -29.80 17.89
CA GLU A 426 -28.30 -29.95 19.28
C GLU A 426 -28.35 -28.63 20.07
N LEU A 427 -28.10 -27.49 19.41
CA LEU A 427 -28.30 -26.16 20.01
C LEU A 427 -29.76 -25.83 20.32
N ALA A 428 -30.71 -26.26 19.47
CA ALA A 428 -32.15 -26.11 19.73
C ALA A 428 -32.62 -26.98 20.90
N ASP A 429 -32.03 -28.18 21.06
CA ASP A 429 -32.24 -29.10 22.19
C ASP A 429 -31.48 -28.68 23.48
N GLY A 430 -30.72 -27.58 23.45
CA GLY A 430 -30.02 -27.03 24.63
C GLY A 430 -28.67 -27.69 24.93
N SER A 431 -27.92 -28.11 23.90
CA SER A 431 -26.64 -28.82 24.02
C SER A 431 -25.61 -28.38 22.96
N LEU A 432 -24.36 -28.83 23.11
CA LEU A 432 -23.29 -28.62 22.12
C LEU A 432 -22.94 -29.92 21.41
N SER A 433 -22.96 -29.90 20.08
CA SER A 433 -22.55 -31.04 19.25
C SER A 433 -21.07 -31.38 19.41
N ASN A 434 -20.71 -32.60 19.00
CA ASN A 434 -19.32 -33.02 18.95
C ASN A 434 -18.49 -32.16 17.97
N ALA A 435 -19.09 -31.69 16.88
CA ALA A 435 -18.45 -30.76 15.94
C ALA A 435 -18.16 -29.40 16.59
N ALA A 436 -19.14 -28.83 17.31
CA ALA A 436 -18.96 -27.59 18.05
C ALA A 436 -17.86 -27.70 19.12
N LYS A 437 -17.81 -28.82 19.83
CA LYS A 437 -16.74 -29.11 20.81
C LYS A 437 -15.37 -29.25 20.15
N SER A 438 -15.29 -29.86 18.96
CA SER A 438 -14.03 -30.02 18.20
C SER A 438 -13.47 -28.66 17.79
N VAL A 439 -14.23 -27.86 17.04
CA VAL A 439 -13.74 -26.56 16.53
C VAL A 439 -13.43 -25.55 17.63
N LEU A 440 -14.13 -25.64 18.78
CA LEU A 440 -13.78 -24.85 19.97
C LEU A 440 -12.47 -25.33 20.61
N ALA A 441 -12.25 -26.64 20.73
CA ALA A 441 -11.00 -27.19 21.28
C ALA A 441 -9.79 -26.95 20.36
N GLU A 442 -9.98 -27.02 19.04
CA GLU A 442 -8.97 -26.68 18.02
C GLU A 442 -8.55 -25.20 18.16
N ALA A 443 -9.50 -24.30 18.41
CA ALA A 443 -9.27 -22.88 18.69
C ALA A 443 -8.77 -22.57 20.12
N GLY A 444 -8.48 -23.57 20.95
CA GLY A 444 -7.99 -23.43 22.33
C GLY A 444 -9.10 -23.33 23.41
N GLU A 445 -10.35 -23.06 23.03
CA GLU A 445 -11.52 -22.96 23.91
C GLU A 445 -12.12 -24.34 24.26
N ALA A 446 -11.28 -25.31 24.60
CA ALA A 446 -11.72 -26.68 24.92
C ALA A 446 -12.66 -26.70 26.14
N LEU A 447 -13.85 -27.30 26.00
CA LEU A 447 -14.85 -27.42 27.06
C LEU A 447 -14.43 -28.45 28.12
N GLN A 448 -14.34 -28.03 29.37
CA GLN A 448 -14.12 -28.88 30.53
C GLN A 448 -15.45 -29.12 31.28
N GLY A 449 -15.94 -30.36 31.26
CA GLY A 449 -17.21 -30.73 31.90
C GLY A 449 -18.43 -30.50 30.99
N GLU A 450 -19.48 -29.90 31.53
CA GLU A 450 -20.75 -29.63 30.82
C GLU A 450 -20.93 -28.13 30.57
N ALA A 451 -21.44 -27.76 29.39
CA ALA A 451 -21.83 -26.39 29.07
C ALA A 451 -23.36 -26.25 29.12
N LYS A 452 -23.85 -25.24 29.82
CA LYS A 452 -25.26 -24.84 29.82
C LYS A 452 -25.55 -24.03 28.55
N VAL A 453 -26.35 -24.55 27.63
CA VAL A 453 -26.77 -23.82 26.42
C VAL A 453 -28.14 -23.17 26.63
N GLU A 454 -28.25 -21.88 26.32
CA GLU A 454 -29.47 -21.09 26.38
C GLU A 454 -29.79 -20.48 25.02
N THR A 455 -31.01 -20.69 24.53
CA THR A 455 -31.51 -20.04 23.29
C THR A 455 -31.85 -18.58 23.57
N VAL A 456 -31.12 -17.66 22.93
CA VAL A 456 -31.35 -16.20 23.01
C VAL A 456 -32.29 -15.74 21.88
N THR A 457 -32.24 -16.40 20.73
CA THR A 457 -33.17 -16.20 19.61
C THR A 457 -33.30 -17.52 18.86
N GLU A 458 -34.53 -18.04 18.80
CA GLU A 458 -34.84 -19.35 18.21
C GLU A 458 -34.28 -19.48 16.78
N GLY A 459 -33.54 -20.57 16.53
CA GLY A 459 -32.90 -20.84 15.25
C GLY A 459 -31.80 -19.86 14.82
N LYS A 460 -31.37 -18.92 15.67
CA LYS A 460 -30.44 -17.85 15.27
C LYS A 460 -29.32 -17.54 16.27
N VAL A 461 -29.60 -17.47 17.58
CA VAL A 461 -28.62 -17.04 18.59
C VAL A 461 -28.75 -17.86 19.86
N TRP A 462 -27.62 -18.36 20.36
CA TRP A 462 -27.50 -19.12 21.61
C TRP A 462 -26.32 -18.60 22.44
N LYS A 463 -26.32 -18.94 23.73
CA LYS A 463 -25.18 -18.76 24.65
C LYS A 463 -24.84 -20.10 25.27
N ALA A 464 -23.59 -20.52 25.19
CA ALA A 464 -23.07 -21.68 25.90
C ALA A 464 -22.17 -21.21 27.05
N THR A 465 -22.57 -21.48 28.29
CA THR A 465 -21.84 -21.08 29.50
C THR A 465 -21.21 -22.29 30.17
N GLY A 466 -19.92 -22.24 30.47
CA GLY A 466 -19.17 -23.34 31.06
C GLY A 466 -17.68 -23.01 31.14
N ASN A 467 -16.86 -23.98 31.52
CA ASN A 467 -15.40 -23.82 31.53
C ASN A 467 -14.85 -24.10 30.12
N PHE A 468 -14.44 -23.06 29.40
CA PHE A 468 -13.82 -23.15 28.08
C PHE A 468 -12.38 -22.62 28.16
N GLY A 469 -11.42 -23.36 27.60
CA GLY A 469 -9.99 -22.98 27.66
C GLY A 469 -9.41 -22.92 29.09
N GLY A 470 -10.08 -23.52 30.08
CA GLY A 470 -9.74 -23.41 31.50
C GLY A 470 -10.45 -22.29 32.25
N THR A 471 -11.18 -21.39 31.56
CA THR A 471 -11.86 -20.23 32.16
C THR A 471 -13.38 -20.41 32.13
N ASP A 472 -14.07 -20.04 33.22
CA ASP A 472 -15.53 -20.02 33.26
C ASP A 472 -16.07 -18.83 32.45
N ARG A 473 -16.58 -19.08 31.24
CA ARG A 473 -16.98 -18.05 30.27
C ARG A 473 -18.24 -18.41 29.49
N THR A 474 -18.73 -17.46 28.69
CA THR A 474 -19.88 -17.65 27.81
C THR A 474 -19.47 -17.49 26.34
N ILE A 475 -19.55 -18.58 25.57
CA ILE A 475 -19.45 -18.53 24.12
C ILE A 475 -20.81 -18.14 23.54
N THR A 476 -20.86 -17.02 22.81
CA THR A 476 -22.05 -16.61 22.06
C THR A 476 -22.00 -17.22 20.66
N ILE A 477 -23.08 -17.90 20.28
CA ILE A 477 -23.17 -18.72 19.08
C ILE A 477 -24.25 -18.13 18.17
N LYS A 478 -23.92 -17.87 16.90
CA LYS A 478 -24.79 -17.13 15.96
C LYS A 478 -24.88 -17.85 14.60
N GLN A 479 -26.08 -18.18 14.13
CA GLN A 479 -26.29 -18.59 12.73
C GLN A 479 -26.36 -17.35 11.84
N ILE A 480 -25.42 -17.23 10.90
CA ILE A 480 -25.25 -16.08 10.00
C ILE A 480 -25.07 -16.61 8.58
N GLY A 481 -26.10 -16.51 7.73
CA GLY A 481 -26.04 -17.00 6.35
C GLY A 481 -25.72 -18.51 6.30
N PRO A 482 -24.60 -18.94 5.70
CA PRO A 482 -24.20 -20.35 5.64
C PRO A 482 -23.41 -20.84 6.87
N ARG A 483 -23.12 -20.01 7.89
CA ARG A 483 -22.18 -20.35 8.97
C ARG A 483 -22.78 -20.26 10.38
N ILE A 484 -22.36 -21.17 11.25
CA ILE A 484 -22.47 -21.00 12.71
C ILE A 484 -21.18 -20.35 13.18
N MET A 485 -21.25 -19.13 13.69
CA MET A 485 -20.13 -18.43 14.30
C MET A 485 -20.10 -18.66 15.81
N PHE A 486 -18.91 -18.90 16.36
CA PHE A 486 -18.63 -18.95 17.79
C PHE A 486 -17.78 -17.73 18.16
N THR A 487 -18.25 -16.96 19.15
CA THR A 487 -17.64 -15.70 19.60
C THR A 487 -17.51 -15.70 21.13
N LYS A 488 -16.41 -15.16 21.67
CA LYS A 488 -16.21 -14.94 23.11
C LYS A 488 -16.16 -13.44 23.41
N ALA A 489 -16.35 -13.07 24.67
CA ALA A 489 -15.81 -11.81 25.18
C ALA A 489 -14.34 -12.05 25.57
N LEU A 490 -13.47 -11.06 25.33
CA LEU A 490 -12.12 -10.99 25.87
C LEU A 490 -12.13 -10.55 27.35
N GLY A 491 -10.95 -10.32 27.92
CA GLY A 491 -10.72 -9.88 29.30
C GLY A 491 -9.48 -10.51 29.92
N VAL A 492 -9.25 -10.24 31.20
CA VAL A 492 -8.07 -10.58 32.05
C VAL A 492 -7.47 -12.00 31.91
N SER A 493 -8.22 -12.96 31.40
CA SER A 493 -7.79 -14.36 31.17
C SER A 493 -7.06 -14.56 29.84
N ASP A 494 -7.27 -13.69 28.87
CA ASP A 494 -6.92 -13.89 27.46
C ASP A 494 -5.61 -13.16 27.12
N LYS A 495 -4.58 -13.43 27.96
CA LYS A 495 -3.24 -12.83 28.04
C LYS A 495 -2.41 -12.78 26.72
N ARG A 496 -2.95 -13.18 25.57
CA ARG A 496 -2.29 -13.10 24.25
C ARG A 496 -3.05 -12.22 23.26
N ASP A 497 -4.21 -11.70 23.67
CA ASP A 497 -4.95 -10.65 22.98
C ASP A 497 -4.56 -9.27 23.53
N ALA A 498 -4.65 -8.26 22.68
CA ALA A 498 -4.59 -6.86 23.12
C ALA A 498 -5.79 -6.49 24.01
N ASP A 499 -5.57 -5.58 24.94
CA ASP A 499 -6.63 -4.87 25.66
C ASP A 499 -6.94 -3.54 24.92
N VAL A 500 -8.21 -3.17 24.83
CA VAL A 500 -8.71 -2.11 23.94
C VAL A 500 -9.42 -1.05 24.77
N ILE A 501 -8.77 0.09 24.94
CA ILE A 501 -9.31 1.21 25.74
C ILE A 501 -10.46 1.88 25.01
N TRP A 502 -10.27 2.29 23.75
CA TRP A 502 -11.33 2.88 22.93
C TRP A 502 -11.14 2.64 21.42
N VAL A 503 -12.24 2.76 20.67
CA VAL A 503 -12.31 2.56 19.21
C VAL A 503 -13.10 3.69 18.55
N PHE A 504 -12.59 4.25 17.45
CA PHE A 504 -13.26 5.22 16.59
C PHE A 504 -13.33 4.69 15.14
N ASP A 505 -14.53 4.47 14.62
CA ASP A 505 -14.78 3.89 13.28
C ASP A 505 -14.93 4.99 12.21
N MET A 506 -13.94 5.13 11.32
CA MET A 506 -13.96 6.13 10.24
C MET A 506 -14.83 5.70 9.05
N MET A 507 -15.02 4.39 8.84
CA MET A 507 -15.93 3.86 7.80
C MET A 507 -17.39 3.86 8.26
N GLY A 508 -17.62 4.05 9.56
CA GLY A 508 -18.92 4.11 10.21
C GLY A 508 -19.83 5.23 9.69
N PRO A 509 -21.15 5.14 9.97
CA PRO A 509 -22.18 5.98 9.33
C PRO A 509 -22.11 7.47 9.67
N GLU A 510 -21.28 7.88 10.64
CA GLU A 510 -21.07 9.27 11.04
C GLU A 510 -20.02 9.97 10.17
N MET A 511 -19.05 9.22 9.65
CA MET A 511 -17.89 9.72 8.91
C MET A 511 -17.92 9.28 7.44
N GLY A 512 -18.35 8.05 7.16
CA GLY A 512 -18.64 7.54 5.81
C GLY A 512 -17.41 7.44 4.90
N VAL A 513 -16.21 7.29 5.47
CA VAL A 513 -14.96 7.19 4.70
C VAL A 513 -14.94 5.92 3.86
N SER A 514 -14.47 6.03 2.62
CA SER A 514 -14.18 4.88 1.76
C SER A 514 -12.66 4.80 1.57
N GLN A 515 -11.98 4.06 2.45
CA GLN A 515 -10.54 3.83 2.31
C GLN A 515 -10.21 3.08 1.00
N HIS A 516 -9.09 3.39 0.35
CA HIS A 516 -8.71 2.74 -0.92
C HIS A 516 -7.49 1.83 -0.73
N ASN A 517 -7.55 0.60 -1.26
CA ASN A 517 -6.61 -0.53 -1.10
C ASN A 517 -6.39 -1.02 0.35
N MET A 518 -6.04 -0.11 1.26
CA MET A 518 -5.83 -0.31 2.69
C MET A 518 -5.86 1.04 3.42
N CYS A 519 -6.18 1.06 4.71
CA CYS A 519 -5.90 2.24 5.53
C CYS A 519 -4.44 2.23 6.01
N ALA A 520 -3.73 3.34 5.80
CA ALA A 520 -2.36 3.54 6.25
C ALA A 520 -2.20 4.97 6.78
N CYS A 521 -1.94 5.07 8.08
CA CYS A 521 -1.62 6.31 8.77
C CYS A 521 -0.93 5.98 10.09
N SER A 522 0.38 6.15 10.19
CA SER A 522 1.08 6.20 11.48
C SER A 522 0.70 7.50 12.17
N VAL A 523 -0.02 7.44 13.29
CA VAL A 523 -0.59 8.63 13.95
C VAL A 523 0.49 9.46 14.68
N THR A 524 0.14 10.67 15.13
CA THR A 524 1.02 11.48 16.01
C THR A 524 0.22 12.48 16.86
N SER A 525 0.87 13.02 17.88
CA SER A 525 0.26 13.72 19.03
C SER A 525 0.76 15.15 19.24
N TYR A 526 -0.12 16.02 19.73
CA TYR A 526 0.25 17.32 20.32
C TYR A 526 -0.63 17.66 21.53
N GLY A 527 -0.09 17.49 22.74
CA GLY A 527 -0.88 17.47 23.97
C GLY A 527 -1.87 16.32 23.94
N ASP A 528 -3.16 16.63 24.08
CA ASP A 528 -4.27 15.66 24.00
C ASP A 528 -4.81 15.43 22.58
N LEU A 529 -4.23 16.07 21.57
CA LEU A 529 -4.65 15.97 20.18
C LEU A 529 -3.99 14.76 19.51
N LEU A 530 -4.78 13.91 18.85
CA LEU A 530 -4.33 12.83 17.99
C LEU A 530 -4.75 13.13 16.55
N PHE A 531 -3.80 13.16 15.61
CA PHE A 531 -4.07 13.49 14.21
C PHE A 531 -4.01 12.26 13.31
N VAL A 532 -4.98 12.14 12.39
CA VAL A 532 -5.19 10.94 11.58
C VAL A 532 -5.56 11.29 10.14
N ASN A 533 -4.85 10.70 9.19
CA ASN A 533 -5.24 10.62 7.77
C ASN A 533 -6.22 9.45 7.62
N THR A 534 -7.39 9.68 7.02
CA THR A 534 -8.47 8.68 6.98
C THR A 534 -8.32 7.63 5.86
N SER A 535 -7.31 7.80 5.01
CA SER A 535 -7.10 7.02 3.78
C SER A 535 -8.24 7.02 2.76
N ASN A 536 -9.18 7.98 2.86
CA ASN A 536 -10.28 8.16 1.91
C ASN A 536 -9.75 8.18 0.46
N GLY A 537 -10.39 7.44 -0.44
CA GLY A 537 -9.91 7.24 -1.80
C GLY A 537 -10.96 6.68 -2.73
N LEU A 538 -10.50 6.24 -3.91
CA LEU A 538 -11.36 5.72 -4.97
C LEU A 538 -11.97 4.35 -4.65
N ASP A 539 -12.73 3.81 -5.60
CA ASP A 539 -12.98 2.37 -5.68
C ASP A 539 -11.99 1.68 -6.66
N GLU A 540 -12.07 0.35 -6.71
CA GLU A 540 -11.29 -0.59 -7.55
C GLU A 540 -11.31 -0.26 -9.06
N SER A 541 -12.15 0.67 -9.54
CA SER A 541 -12.06 1.19 -10.92
C SER A 541 -10.89 2.15 -11.13
N HIS A 542 -10.29 2.68 -10.06
CA HIS A 542 -9.34 3.80 -10.06
C HIS A 542 -9.85 5.08 -10.77
N LEU A 543 -11.18 5.22 -10.93
CA LEU A 543 -11.82 6.37 -11.57
C LEU A 543 -12.80 7.09 -10.63
N ASN A 544 -13.72 6.33 -10.02
CA ASN A 544 -14.80 6.87 -9.19
C ASN A 544 -14.39 7.03 -7.72
N LEU A 545 -14.80 8.15 -7.11
CA LEU A 545 -14.60 8.47 -5.70
C LEU A 545 -15.92 8.23 -4.96
N PRO A 546 -16.06 7.18 -4.13
CA PRO A 546 -17.34 6.83 -3.50
C PRO A 546 -17.80 7.85 -2.46
N ALA A 547 -16.85 8.45 -1.73
CA ALA A 547 -17.09 9.33 -0.59
C ALA A 547 -16.44 10.72 -0.77
N PRO A 548 -16.86 11.52 -1.77
CA PRO A 548 -16.18 12.76 -2.17
C PRO A 548 -16.32 13.94 -1.19
N GLU A 549 -17.22 13.81 -0.22
CA GLU A 549 -17.49 14.81 0.82
C GLU A 549 -17.13 14.28 2.23
N ALA A 550 -16.53 13.08 2.33
CA ALA A 550 -16.09 12.47 3.58
C ALA A 550 -14.76 13.10 4.06
N PRO A 551 -14.51 13.16 5.37
CA PRO A 551 -13.31 13.78 5.90
C PRO A 551 -12.07 12.96 5.53
N SER A 552 -11.03 13.69 5.14
CA SER A 552 -9.74 13.19 4.66
C SER A 552 -8.65 13.35 5.73
N PHE A 553 -8.81 14.33 6.62
CA PHE A 553 -7.95 14.56 7.77
C PHE A 553 -8.76 14.93 9.01
N ILE A 554 -8.41 14.37 10.18
CA ILE A 554 -9.19 14.52 11.42
C ILE A 554 -8.29 14.70 12.64
N CYS A 555 -8.84 15.35 13.67
CA CYS A 555 -8.28 15.41 15.01
C CYS A 555 -9.24 14.78 16.02
N ILE A 556 -8.70 13.89 16.86
CA ILE A 556 -9.41 13.16 17.91
C ILE A 556 -8.77 13.52 19.27
N ASP A 557 -9.52 13.49 20.36
CA ASP A 557 -8.96 13.54 21.72
C ASP A 557 -8.35 12.17 22.08
N LYS A 558 -7.02 12.11 22.27
CA LYS A 558 -6.29 10.85 22.45
C LYS A 558 -6.76 10.06 23.68
N ASN A 559 -7.37 10.72 24.67
CA ASN A 559 -7.77 10.08 25.92
C ASN A 559 -9.17 9.44 25.84
N THR A 560 -10.03 9.92 24.94
CA THR A 560 -11.47 9.54 24.92
C THR A 560 -11.97 8.98 23.60
N GLY A 561 -11.27 9.21 22.48
CA GLY A 561 -11.77 8.90 21.14
C GLY A 561 -12.79 9.91 20.59
N GLU A 562 -12.98 11.07 21.25
CA GLU A 562 -13.90 12.13 20.78
C GLU A 562 -13.34 12.85 19.55
N LEU A 563 -14.12 12.92 18.46
CA LEU A 563 -13.78 13.71 17.27
C LEU A 563 -13.88 15.20 17.58
N LEU A 564 -12.75 15.92 17.50
CA LEU A 564 -12.65 17.35 17.81
C LEU A 564 -12.90 18.22 16.58
N TRP A 565 -12.33 17.84 15.44
CA TRP A 565 -12.62 18.46 14.16
C TRP A 565 -12.30 17.51 13.01
N SER A 566 -12.87 17.83 11.85
CA SER A 566 -12.61 17.12 10.61
C SER A 566 -12.48 18.08 9.43
N ASP A 567 -11.61 17.76 8.50
CA ASP A 567 -11.54 18.44 7.20
C ASP A 567 -11.67 17.47 6.03
N ALA A 568 -12.23 17.96 4.93
CA ALA A 568 -12.54 17.18 3.74
C ALA A 568 -11.62 17.48 2.55
N SER A 569 -10.58 18.31 2.71
CA SER A 569 -9.58 18.55 1.67
C SER A 569 -8.73 17.27 1.47
N PRO A 570 -8.49 16.83 0.23
CA PRO A 570 -8.78 17.50 -1.03
C PRO A 570 -10.09 17.05 -1.71
N GLY A 571 -10.82 16.12 -1.08
CA GLY A 571 -12.16 15.68 -1.48
C GLY A 571 -12.20 15.19 -2.93
N ARG A 572 -12.94 15.89 -3.79
CA ARG A 572 -13.08 15.55 -5.22
C ARG A 572 -11.77 15.54 -6.03
N ASN A 573 -10.68 16.06 -5.48
CA ASN A 573 -9.36 16.08 -6.12
C ASN A 573 -8.45 14.90 -5.75
N ILE A 574 -8.86 13.98 -4.85
CA ILE A 574 -8.09 12.78 -4.53
C ILE A 574 -7.77 12.00 -5.82
N LEU A 575 -6.48 11.81 -6.09
CA LEU A 575 -5.96 11.19 -7.31
C LEU A 575 -6.22 9.69 -7.32
N HIS A 576 -6.01 9.01 -6.18
CA HIS A 576 -6.07 7.54 -6.03
C HIS A 576 -6.45 7.12 -4.61
N GLY A 577 -5.56 7.31 -3.64
CA GLY A 577 -5.78 7.08 -2.22
C GLY A 577 -4.95 8.04 -1.38
N GLN A 578 -4.85 7.76 -0.08
CA GLN A 578 -4.17 8.61 0.91
C GLN A 578 -3.46 7.75 1.95
N TRP A 579 -2.13 7.77 1.94
CA TRP A 579 -1.33 6.84 2.75
C TRP A 579 -0.16 7.50 3.51
N SER A 580 0.15 8.77 3.22
CA SER A 580 1.10 9.54 4.04
C SER A 580 0.62 9.72 5.47
N SER A 581 1.53 9.52 6.39
CA SER A 581 1.33 9.81 7.82
C SER A 581 1.43 11.32 8.08
N PRO A 582 0.73 11.88 9.08
CA PRO A 582 0.91 13.26 9.50
C PRO A 582 2.21 13.46 10.30
N ALA A 583 2.67 14.71 10.34
CA ALA A 583 3.80 15.20 11.15
C ALA A 583 3.44 16.53 11.82
N ILE A 584 4.19 16.95 12.84
CA ILE A 584 3.99 18.22 13.55
C ILE A 584 5.35 18.86 13.82
N GLY A 585 5.48 20.15 13.50
CA GLY A 585 6.61 20.99 13.91
C GLY A 585 6.16 22.28 14.57
N VAL A 586 7.06 22.94 15.32
CA VAL A 586 6.79 24.22 15.98
C VAL A 586 7.61 25.32 15.31
N PHE A 587 6.97 26.07 14.41
CA PHE A 587 7.64 27.03 13.53
C PHE A 587 7.28 28.47 13.94
N GLU A 588 8.31 29.27 14.26
CA GLU A 588 8.18 30.60 14.91
C GLU A 588 7.27 30.62 16.16
N GLY A 589 7.19 29.49 16.87
CA GLY A 589 6.32 29.32 18.05
C GLY A 589 4.88 28.90 17.74
N VAL A 590 4.51 28.74 16.47
CA VAL A 590 3.21 28.19 16.04
C VAL A 590 3.35 26.68 15.85
N PRO A 591 2.62 25.84 16.62
CA PRO A 591 2.59 24.40 16.37
C PRO A 591 1.70 24.12 15.15
N GLN A 592 2.27 23.50 14.13
CA GLN A 592 1.62 23.23 12.84
C GLN A 592 1.59 21.72 12.59
N VAL A 593 0.41 21.17 12.32
CA VAL A 593 0.25 19.79 11.87
C VAL A 593 0.19 19.75 10.34
N LEU A 594 1.03 18.89 9.77
CA LEU A 594 1.25 18.71 8.34
C LEU A 594 0.45 17.49 7.85
N PHE A 595 -0.36 17.70 6.82
CA PHE A 595 -1.20 16.67 6.19
C PHE A 595 -0.91 16.64 4.68
N ALA A 596 -0.42 15.51 4.20
CA ALA A 596 -0.17 15.31 2.78
C ALA A 596 -1.44 14.76 2.10
N GLY A 597 -2.06 15.58 1.26
CA GLY A 597 -3.33 15.30 0.60
C GLY A 597 -3.19 14.35 -0.59
N GLY A 598 -4.24 13.57 -0.84
CA GLY A 598 -4.31 12.62 -1.96
C GLY A 598 -4.34 13.27 -3.34
N ASP A 599 -4.32 14.61 -3.44
CA ASP A 599 -4.27 15.41 -4.66
C ASP A 599 -2.87 15.91 -5.04
N GLY A 600 -1.85 15.62 -4.21
CA GLY A 600 -0.49 16.11 -4.39
C GLY A 600 -0.18 17.43 -3.67
N ILE A 601 -1.05 17.87 -2.75
CA ILE A 601 -0.89 19.10 -1.96
C ILE A 601 -0.50 18.77 -0.51
N LEU A 602 0.56 19.41 -0.01
CA LEU A 602 0.88 19.44 1.41
C LEU A 602 0.11 20.59 2.08
N TYR A 603 -0.72 20.26 3.06
CA TYR A 603 -1.50 21.20 3.86
C TYR A 603 -0.88 21.37 5.24
N SER A 604 -0.96 22.58 5.80
CA SER A 604 -0.63 22.87 7.20
C SER A 604 -1.83 23.45 7.93
N PHE A 605 -2.18 22.84 9.06
CA PHE A 605 -3.21 23.33 9.98
C PHE A 605 -2.60 23.69 11.34
N ALA A 606 -3.21 24.62 12.08
CA ALA A 606 -2.82 24.90 13.46
C ALA A 606 -3.13 23.69 14.35
N ALA A 607 -2.12 23.13 15.03
CA ALA A 607 -2.26 21.96 15.90
C ALA A 607 -3.00 22.32 17.20
N THR A 608 -4.33 22.37 17.10
CA THR A 608 -5.26 22.87 18.14
C THR A 608 -6.54 22.04 18.17
N ARG A 609 -7.41 22.24 19.18
CA ARG A 609 -8.78 21.68 19.19
C ARG A 609 -9.71 22.29 18.12
N GLY A 610 -9.22 23.19 17.27
CA GLY A 610 -10.02 23.87 16.24
C GLY A 610 -11.09 24.80 16.84
N ASN A 611 -12.06 25.19 16.00
CA ASN A 611 -13.25 25.93 16.42
C ASN A 611 -14.49 25.39 15.67
N ASP A 612 -15.62 25.22 16.38
CA ASP A 612 -16.90 24.73 15.84
C ASP A 612 -16.77 23.47 14.95
N GLY A 613 -15.88 22.54 15.33
CA GLY A 613 -15.63 21.29 14.60
C GLY A 613 -14.77 21.43 13.33
N LYS A 614 -14.05 22.55 13.16
CA LYS A 614 -13.16 22.82 12.02
C LYS A 614 -11.75 23.22 12.45
N PRO A 615 -10.70 22.78 11.72
CA PRO A 615 -9.33 23.27 11.92
C PRO A 615 -9.14 24.69 11.34
N GLU A 616 -8.04 25.32 11.73
CA GLU A 616 -7.51 26.52 11.07
C GLU A 616 -6.45 26.10 10.04
N LEU A 617 -6.74 26.28 8.74
CA LEU A 617 -5.74 26.09 7.67
C LEU A 617 -4.80 27.29 7.63
N LEU A 618 -3.49 27.03 7.80
CA LEU A 618 -2.44 28.03 7.80
C LEU A 618 -1.88 28.26 6.39
N TRP A 619 -1.53 27.18 5.69
CA TRP A 619 -1.03 27.23 4.31
C TRP A 619 -1.26 25.93 3.53
N GLN A 620 -1.15 26.01 2.21
CA GLN A 620 -1.14 24.87 1.28
C GLN A 620 0.00 25.02 0.26
N PHE A 621 0.64 23.90 -0.10
CA PHE A 621 1.72 23.82 -1.07
C PHE A 621 1.48 22.65 -2.03
N ASP A 622 1.07 22.94 -3.27
CA ASP A 622 0.89 21.93 -4.31
C ASP A 622 2.25 21.52 -4.88
N CYS A 623 2.70 20.32 -4.47
CA CYS A 623 4.05 19.77 -4.68
C CYS A 623 4.31 19.34 -6.12
N ASN A 624 3.34 19.50 -7.02
CA ASN A 624 3.42 19.14 -8.44
C ASN A 624 3.48 20.43 -9.29
N PRO A 625 4.37 20.54 -10.31
CA PRO A 625 4.30 21.57 -11.34
C PRO A 625 2.93 21.57 -12.03
N LYS A 626 2.40 22.73 -12.45
CA LYS A 626 0.96 22.82 -12.83
C LYS A 626 0.63 22.18 -14.18
N THR A 627 1.62 21.98 -15.04
CA THR A 627 1.46 21.22 -16.30
C THR A 627 1.54 19.69 -16.14
N THR A 628 1.80 19.16 -14.94
CA THR A 628 1.80 17.71 -14.69
C THR A 628 0.43 17.07 -14.97
N VAL A 629 0.44 15.82 -15.44
CA VAL A 629 -0.78 15.09 -15.84
C VAL A 629 -0.91 13.78 -15.07
N TRP A 630 -2.04 13.60 -14.39
CA TRP A 630 -2.38 12.33 -13.75
C TRP A 630 -2.75 11.29 -14.81
N LYS A 631 -1.98 10.21 -14.85
CA LYS A 631 -2.32 8.97 -15.53
C LYS A 631 -2.10 7.82 -14.54
N LEU A 632 -2.76 6.69 -14.80
CA LEU A 632 -2.49 5.44 -14.08
C LEU A 632 -1.31 4.73 -14.76
N GLY A 633 -0.38 4.21 -13.97
CA GLY A 633 0.91 3.68 -14.45
C GLY A 633 2.01 4.74 -14.62
N GLY A 634 3.19 4.31 -15.08
CA GLY A 634 4.41 5.11 -15.13
C GLY A 634 4.37 6.33 -16.05
N GLU A 635 3.44 6.40 -17.02
CA GLU A 635 3.33 7.57 -17.90
C GLU A 635 2.73 8.84 -17.24
N GLY A 636 2.40 8.80 -15.95
CA GLY A 636 1.83 9.92 -15.20
C GLY A 636 2.90 10.78 -14.52
N THR A 637 2.98 12.06 -14.88
CA THR A 637 3.88 13.04 -14.25
C THR A 637 3.23 13.77 -13.07
N ARG A 638 1.92 13.66 -12.88
CA ARG A 638 1.27 14.09 -11.63
C ARG A 638 1.23 12.94 -10.63
N ASN A 639 1.63 13.26 -9.41
CA ASN A 639 1.85 12.36 -8.29
C ASN A 639 0.98 12.74 -7.09
N ASN A 640 0.77 11.78 -6.18
CA ASN A 640 0.17 12.03 -4.86
C ASN A 640 1.30 12.17 -3.81
N LEU A 641 0.98 12.05 -2.53
CA LEU A 641 1.95 12.11 -1.44
C LEU A 641 1.79 10.87 -0.53
N ILE A 642 2.85 10.07 -0.43
CA ILE A 642 2.93 8.86 0.39
C ILE A 642 4.08 8.95 1.39
N ALA A 643 5.22 9.51 0.97
CA ALA A 643 6.31 9.91 1.86
C ALA A 643 5.79 10.79 3.01
N THR A 644 6.31 10.57 4.21
CA THR A 644 5.91 11.36 5.39
C THR A 644 6.65 12.71 5.37
N PRO A 645 5.99 13.86 5.62
CA PRO A 645 6.68 15.14 5.73
C PRO A 645 7.56 15.18 6.99
N VAL A 646 8.76 15.73 6.87
CA VAL A 646 9.74 15.83 7.97
C VAL A 646 9.94 17.28 8.36
N ALA A 647 10.00 17.56 9.66
CA ALA A 647 10.39 18.86 10.20
C ALA A 647 11.85 18.83 10.66
N TYR A 648 12.68 19.77 10.20
CA TYR A 648 14.08 19.87 10.60
C TYR A 648 14.57 21.33 10.50
N ASP A 649 15.26 21.81 11.54
CA ASP A 649 15.81 23.18 11.68
C ASP A 649 14.87 24.33 11.23
N GLY A 650 13.58 24.20 11.58
CA GLY A 650 12.54 25.20 11.26
C GLY A 650 11.98 25.12 9.83
N LEU A 651 12.42 24.16 9.02
CA LEU A 651 11.97 23.92 7.65
C LEU A 651 11.19 22.59 7.55
N VAL A 652 10.47 22.42 6.43
CA VAL A 652 9.68 21.23 6.11
C VAL A 652 10.18 20.57 4.82
N TYR A 653 10.34 19.26 4.86
CA TYR A 653 10.84 18.43 3.76
C TYR A 653 9.77 17.42 3.35
N ILE A 654 9.55 17.24 2.05
CA ILE A 654 8.58 16.27 1.53
C ILE A 654 9.03 15.75 0.16
N ALA A 655 8.94 14.44 -0.03
CA ALA A 655 9.13 13.77 -1.31
C ALA A 655 7.78 13.45 -1.96
N VAL A 656 7.79 13.30 -3.28
CA VAL A 656 6.59 13.19 -4.13
C VAL A 656 6.63 11.86 -4.88
N GLY A 657 5.50 11.15 -4.95
CA GLY A 657 5.44 9.80 -5.53
C GLY A 657 4.04 9.29 -5.84
N GLN A 658 3.93 7.99 -6.12
CA GLN A 658 2.66 7.33 -6.45
C GLN A 658 2.60 5.96 -5.75
N ASP A 659 1.44 5.30 -5.79
CA ASP A 659 1.28 3.89 -5.42
C ASP A 659 2.29 3.03 -6.23
N PRO A 660 3.16 2.21 -5.58
CA PRO A 660 4.13 1.33 -6.25
C PRO A 660 3.57 0.48 -7.39
N GLU A 661 2.29 0.08 -7.33
CA GLU A 661 1.63 -0.70 -8.38
C GLU A 661 1.41 0.10 -9.68
N HIS A 662 1.69 1.41 -9.68
CA HIS A 662 1.79 2.24 -10.88
C HIS A 662 3.23 2.45 -11.38
N GLY A 663 4.23 1.83 -10.74
CA GLY A 663 5.63 1.77 -11.18
C GLY A 663 6.44 3.06 -11.01
N GLU A 664 7.60 3.07 -11.65
CA GLU A 664 8.55 4.19 -11.69
C GLU A 664 8.01 5.41 -12.48
N GLY A 665 8.68 6.55 -12.32
CA GLY A 665 8.38 7.79 -13.03
C GLY A 665 8.98 9.02 -12.35
N GLU A 666 8.78 10.19 -12.96
CA GLU A 666 9.20 11.51 -12.44
C GLU A 666 8.73 11.71 -10.99
N GLY A 667 9.63 12.17 -10.11
CA GLY A 667 9.33 12.59 -8.74
C GLY A 667 10.01 13.90 -8.37
N HIS A 668 9.80 14.34 -7.14
CA HIS A 668 10.32 15.61 -6.64
C HIS A 668 10.65 15.50 -5.15
N LEU A 669 11.64 16.28 -4.71
CA LEU A 669 11.95 16.55 -3.30
C LEU A 669 11.92 18.07 -3.07
N TRP A 670 11.16 18.49 -2.05
CA TRP A 670 10.96 19.90 -1.72
C TRP A 670 11.48 20.24 -0.33
N CYS A 671 12.10 21.42 -0.20
CA CYS A 671 12.32 22.09 1.07
C CYS A 671 11.49 23.39 1.13
N ILE A 672 10.71 23.54 2.21
CA ILE A 672 9.61 24.51 2.32
C ILE A 672 9.76 25.34 3.60
N ASP A 673 9.49 26.65 3.51
CA ASP A 673 9.36 27.61 4.62
C ASP A 673 7.91 27.60 5.19
N PRO A 674 7.67 27.00 6.36
CA PRO A 674 6.33 26.85 6.95
C PRO A 674 5.79 28.13 7.62
N ASN A 675 6.49 29.26 7.53
CA ASN A 675 6.11 30.50 8.22
C ASN A 675 5.20 31.40 7.36
N LYS A 676 5.10 31.14 6.06
CA LYS A 676 4.15 31.81 5.14
C LYS A 676 2.71 31.30 5.33
N ARG A 677 1.73 31.97 4.72
CA ARG A 677 0.29 31.69 4.92
C ARG A 677 -0.49 31.74 3.60
N GLY A 678 -1.59 30.99 3.52
CA GLY A 678 -2.41 30.87 2.31
C GLY A 678 -1.81 29.91 1.27
N ASP A 679 -2.00 30.20 -0.02
CA ASP A 679 -1.35 29.41 -1.07
C ASP A 679 0.13 29.83 -1.19
N VAL A 680 1.01 28.90 -0.80
CA VAL A 680 2.47 29.08 -0.77
C VAL A 680 3.18 28.16 -1.77
N SER A 681 2.42 27.56 -2.69
CA SER A 681 2.95 26.72 -3.80
C SER A 681 4.01 27.47 -4.61
N PRO A 682 4.92 26.78 -5.33
CA PRO A 682 5.96 27.41 -6.16
C PRO A 682 5.38 28.40 -7.19
N THR A 683 4.25 28.00 -7.76
CA THR A 683 3.57 28.64 -8.90
C THR A 683 2.05 28.58 -8.70
N LEU A 684 1.34 29.47 -9.38
CA LEU A 684 -0.12 29.57 -9.38
C LEU A 684 -0.67 29.21 -10.76
N ALA A 685 -1.72 28.40 -10.78
CA ALA A 685 -2.49 28.10 -11.99
C ALA A 685 -3.36 29.31 -12.38
N MET A 686 -3.18 29.81 -13.60
CA MET A 686 -3.81 31.04 -14.09
C MET A 686 -4.37 30.87 -15.50
N LYS A 687 -5.33 31.70 -15.88
CA LYS A 687 -5.86 31.82 -17.25
C LYS A 687 -5.67 33.23 -17.79
N LEU A 688 -5.41 33.34 -19.09
CA LEU A 688 -5.27 34.61 -19.79
C LEU A 688 -6.62 35.10 -20.34
N GLU A 689 -7.22 36.10 -19.68
CA GLU A 689 -8.50 36.70 -20.09
C GLU A 689 -8.35 38.22 -20.28
N ASP A 690 -8.65 38.73 -21.49
CA ASP A 690 -8.49 40.15 -21.87
C ASP A 690 -7.13 40.78 -21.50
N GLY A 691 -6.05 40.00 -21.58
CA GLY A 691 -4.69 40.42 -21.23
C GLY A 691 -4.40 40.46 -19.72
N LYS A 692 -5.27 39.89 -18.89
CA LYS A 692 -5.09 39.72 -17.44
C LYS A 692 -4.86 38.25 -17.11
N ARG A 693 -4.18 38.00 -15.99
CA ARG A 693 -4.11 36.69 -15.35
C ARG A 693 -5.26 36.57 -14.35
N VAL A 694 -6.02 35.49 -14.42
CA VAL A 694 -7.14 35.17 -13.52
C VAL A 694 -6.87 33.80 -12.90
N PRO A 695 -6.91 33.62 -11.57
CA PRO A 695 -6.70 32.31 -10.95
C PRO A 695 -7.75 31.30 -11.43
N ILE A 696 -7.32 30.06 -11.70
CA ILE A 696 -8.24 28.94 -11.96
C ILE A 696 -8.34 28.03 -10.74
N ALA A 697 -9.49 27.37 -10.59
CA ALA A 697 -9.70 26.40 -9.53
C ALA A 697 -8.83 25.15 -9.78
N HIS A 698 -8.32 24.55 -8.72
CA HIS A 698 -7.55 23.30 -8.80
C HIS A 698 -8.40 22.18 -9.45
N ARG A 699 -7.76 21.35 -10.28
CA ARG A 699 -8.35 20.21 -10.98
C ARG A 699 -7.53 18.94 -10.73
N ARG A 700 -8.19 17.88 -10.26
CA ARG A 700 -7.64 16.51 -10.09
C ARG A 700 -6.64 16.07 -11.18
N VAL A 701 -6.99 16.16 -12.46
CA VAL A 701 -6.22 15.50 -13.53
C VAL A 701 -4.97 16.29 -13.94
N GLN A 702 -5.09 17.61 -14.07
CA GLN A 702 -4.05 18.51 -14.58
C GLN A 702 -4.38 19.94 -14.16
N ALA A 703 -3.44 20.66 -13.54
CA ALA A 703 -3.74 21.96 -12.95
C ALA A 703 -3.77 23.10 -13.99
N VAL A 704 -2.98 23.02 -15.07
CA VAL A 704 -2.95 23.96 -16.21
C VAL A 704 -2.97 23.18 -17.54
N GLU A 705 -3.93 23.48 -18.42
CA GLU A 705 -4.07 22.96 -19.79
C GLU A 705 -3.70 24.08 -20.79
N PRO A 706 -2.44 24.17 -21.27
CA PRO A 706 -1.98 25.30 -22.10
C PRO A 706 -2.80 25.54 -23.37
N GLU A 707 -3.38 24.50 -23.95
CA GLU A 707 -4.29 24.56 -25.11
C GLU A 707 -5.55 25.42 -24.87
N ASN A 708 -5.96 25.61 -23.62
CA ASN A 708 -7.11 26.44 -23.23
C ASN A 708 -6.75 27.92 -23.03
N GLY A 709 -5.49 28.33 -23.24
CA GLY A 709 -4.98 29.66 -22.89
C GLY A 709 -4.70 29.84 -21.40
N GLU A 710 -4.43 28.73 -20.72
CA GLU A 710 -4.02 28.67 -19.32
C GLU A 710 -2.49 28.68 -19.22
N VAL A 711 -1.97 29.19 -18.11
CA VAL A 711 -0.53 29.39 -17.87
C VAL A 711 -0.19 29.17 -16.41
N GLU A 712 0.98 28.60 -16.19
CA GLU A 712 1.65 28.58 -14.89
C GLU A 712 2.39 29.91 -14.66
N VAL A 713 2.41 30.40 -13.41
CA VAL A 713 2.95 31.71 -13.06
C VAL A 713 3.59 31.67 -11.68
N ASP A 714 4.83 32.17 -11.56
CA ASP A 714 5.58 32.29 -10.30
C ASP A 714 4.72 32.87 -9.16
N ASN A 715 4.68 32.20 -8.01
CA ASN A 715 3.93 32.67 -6.85
C ASN A 715 4.79 33.67 -6.05
N PRO A 716 4.41 34.96 -5.93
CA PRO A 716 5.13 35.91 -5.08
C PRO A 716 5.02 35.58 -3.57
N ASN A 717 4.16 34.63 -3.20
CA ASN A 717 4.01 34.08 -1.84
C ASN A 717 4.64 32.69 -1.69
N SER A 718 5.39 32.19 -2.69
CA SER A 718 6.02 30.87 -2.69
C SER A 718 6.84 30.62 -1.43
N ALA A 719 6.67 29.45 -0.79
CA ALA A 719 7.45 28.98 0.35
C ALA A 719 8.64 28.09 -0.06
N VAL A 720 8.95 27.93 -1.35
CA VAL A 720 10.13 27.17 -1.78
C VAL A 720 11.40 27.76 -1.17
N VAL A 721 12.17 26.92 -0.47
CA VAL A 721 13.58 27.18 -0.16
C VAL A 721 14.43 26.63 -1.30
N TRP A 722 14.24 25.35 -1.63
CA TRP A 722 14.80 24.72 -2.84
C TRP A 722 13.90 23.58 -3.34
N HIS A 723 14.16 23.14 -4.57
CA HIS A 723 13.48 22.04 -5.25
C HIS A 723 14.51 21.14 -5.94
N TYR A 724 14.41 19.83 -5.74
CA TYR A 724 15.19 18.82 -6.47
C TYR A 724 14.25 17.91 -7.28
N SER A 725 14.61 17.71 -8.54
CA SER A 725 13.93 16.80 -9.48
C SER A 725 14.92 16.24 -10.52
N MET A 726 15.97 16.99 -10.85
CA MET A 726 17.09 16.62 -11.71
C MET A 726 18.32 17.44 -11.33
N PHE A 727 19.52 16.90 -11.52
CA PHE A 727 20.80 17.61 -11.32
C PHE A 727 21.90 17.03 -12.24
N ASP A 728 22.20 17.76 -13.33
CA ASP A 728 23.39 17.56 -14.16
C ASP A 728 24.65 17.63 -13.26
N SER A 729 25.19 16.47 -12.94
CA SER A 729 26.31 16.25 -12.01
C SER A 729 27.63 16.15 -12.75
N ASN A 730 27.58 15.67 -13.99
CA ASN A 730 28.74 15.39 -14.82
C ASN A 730 29.18 16.63 -15.65
N GLY A 731 28.22 17.51 -16.01
CA GLY A 731 28.42 18.78 -16.69
C GLY A 731 28.34 18.74 -18.22
N ASP A 732 27.62 17.80 -18.83
CA ASP A 732 27.58 17.60 -20.29
C ASP A 732 26.30 18.08 -21.02
N GLU A 733 25.34 18.67 -20.30
CA GLU A 733 24.04 19.16 -20.78
C GLU A 733 23.00 18.07 -21.16
N GLU A 734 23.31 16.78 -20.96
CA GLU A 734 22.29 15.70 -20.91
C GLU A 734 21.87 15.46 -19.44
N ILE A 735 21.00 14.48 -19.16
CA ILE A 735 20.58 14.08 -17.79
C ILE A 735 20.50 12.55 -17.81
N ASP A 736 21.30 11.90 -16.98
CA ASP A 736 21.27 10.44 -16.79
C ASP A 736 20.20 10.03 -15.75
N PHE A 737 19.90 8.72 -15.67
CA PHE A 737 18.87 8.18 -14.77
C PHE A 737 19.20 8.45 -13.30
N GLU A 738 20.47 8.30 -12.94
CA GLU A 738 21.04 8.55 -11.61
C GLU A 738 21.07 10.05 -11.22
N GLU A 739 20.75 10.94 -12.17
CA GLU A 739 20.68 12.39 -11.99
C GLU A 739 19.24 12.92 -11.80
N GLU A 740 18.21 12.11 -12.11
CA GLU A 740 16.80 12.40 -11.80
C GLU A 740 16.41 11.93 -10.38
N MET A 741 15.42 12.62 -9.78
CA MET A 741 14.73 12.16 -8.58
C MET A 741 13.45 11.46 -9.02
N HIS A 742 13.34 10.15 -8.85
CA HIS A 742 12.11 9.45 -9.19
C HIS A 742 11.05 9.60 -8.10
N ARG A 743 9.84 9.09 -8.37
CA ARG A 743 8.79 8.90 -7.37
C ARG A 743 9.37 8.31 -6.10
N SER A 744 9.04 8.86 -4.92
CA SER A 744 9.40 8.24 -3.64
C SER A 744 8.20 8.09 -2.72
N ILE A 745 8.13 6.93 -2.06
CA ILE A 745 7.29 6.67 -0.88
C ILE A 745 8.10 6.72 0.42
N GLY A 746 9.43 6.75 0.31
CA GLY A 746 10.37 6.82 1.41
C GLY A 746 10.40 8.21 2.06
N THR A 747 10.72 8.24 3.34
CA THR A 747 10.87 9.47 4.13
C THR A 747 12.35 9.83 4.23
N CYS A 748 12.70 11.12 4.12
CA CYS A 748 14.09 11.55 4.30
C CYS A 748 14.53 11.47 5.76
N ALA A 749 15.82 11.19 5.98
CA ALA A 749 16.46 11.37 7.28
C ALA A 749 17.51 12.48 7.18
N ILE A 750 17.61 13.33 8.19
CA ILE A 750 18.44 14.54 8.17
C ILE A 750 19.23 14.65 9.46
N LYS A 751 20.55 14.82 9.36
CA LYS A 751 21.43 15.07 10.51
C LYS A 751 22.55 16.01 10.12
N ASP A 752 22.92 16.95 10.99
CA ASP A 752 24.02 17.91 10.77
C ASP A 752 23.96 18.67 9.42
N ASN A 753 22.73 18.81 8.88
CA ASN A 753 22.34 19.33 7.56
C ASN A 753 22.66 18.45 6.34
N VAL A 754 23.12 17.22 6.54
CA VAL A 754 23.17 16.19 5.49
C VAL A 754 21.83 15.45 5.48
N LEU A 755 21.18 15.42 4.33
CA LEU A 755 19.90 14.74 4.05
C LEU A 755 20.17 13.48 3.23
N TYR A 756 19.58 12.35 3.64
CA TYR A 756 19.53 11.11 2.88
C TYR A 756 18.07 10.74 2.57
N ILE A 757 17.82 10.28 1.34
CA ILE A 757 16.52 9.73 0.92
C ILE A 757 16.72 8.63 -0.12
N ALA A 758 15.88 7.59 -0.08
CA ALA A 758 15.73 6.62 -1.15
C ALA A 758 14.53 6.99 -2.05
N ASP A 759 14.66 6.83 -3.36
CA ASP A 759 13.54 6.82 -4.29
C ASP A 759 12.98 5.40 -4.51
N PHE A 760 11.87 5.30 -5.22
CA PHE A 760 11.24 4.00 -5.51
C PHE A 760 12.07 3.15 -6.49
N SER A 761 12.80 3.77 -7.41
CA SER A 761 13.62 3.10 -8.42
C SER A 761 14.79 2.32 -7.81
N GLY A 762 15.26 2.72 -6.63
CA GLY A 762 16.41 2.14 -5.93
C GLY A 762 17.58 3.11 -5.73
N LEU A 763 17.42 4.38 -6.10
CA LEU A 763 18.45 5.40 -5.94
C LEU A 763 18.44 5.98 -4.53
N VAL A 764 19.63 6.13 -3.95
CA VAL A 764 19.88 6.84 -2.69
C VAL A 764 20.51 8.19 -3.02
N HIS A 765 19.79 9.27 -2.75
CA HIS A 765 20.30 10.63 -2.94
C HIS A 765 20.76 11.23 -1.61
N CYS A 766 21.96 11.81 -1.60
CA CYS A 766 22.51 12.59 -0.50
C CYS A 766 22.55 14.08 -0.88
N LEU A 767 22.00 14.97 -0.04
CA LEU A 767 21.89 16.40 -0.31
C LEU A 767 22.24 17.27 0.93
N ASP A 768 22.60 18.53 0.72
CA ASP A 768 22.56 19.55 1.77
C ASP A 768 21.10 19.96 2.01
N ALA A 769 20.64 19.83 3.26
CA ALA A 769 19.27 20.14 3.66
C ALA A 769 18.89 21.62 3.48
N LYS A 770 19.86 22.55 3.48
CA LYS A 770 19.63 23.99 3.33
C LYS A 770 19.86 24.47 1.90
N GLY A 771 20.72 23.80 1.14
CA GLY A 771 21.04 24.16 -0.23
C GLY A 771 21.79 25.50 -0.32
N THR A 772 21.57 26.25 -1.40
CA THR A 772 22.25 27.52 -1.67
C THR A 772 21.46 28.76 -1.24
N ASP A 773 22.16 29.86 -0.95
CA ASP A 773 21.58 31.20 -0.73
C ASP A 773 20.70 31.70 -1.91
N ASP A 774 20.85 31.13 -3.11
CA ASP A 774 20.03 31.44 -4.29
C ASP A 774 18.92 30.41 -4.60
N GLY A 775 18.62 29.51 -3.64
CA GLY A 775 17.43 28.67 -3.62
C GLY A 775 17.51 27.38 -4.45
N LYS A 776 18.72 26.82 -4.59
CA LYS A 776 18.96 25.54 -5.29
C LYS A 776 19.34 24.45 -4.30
N PRO A 777 19.04 23.18 -4.60
CA PRO A 777 19.61 22.05 -3.88
C PRO A 777 21.13 22.02 -4.08
N ILE A 778 21.84 21.40 -3.14
CA ILE A 778 23.22 20.94 -3.35
C ILE A 778 23.15 19.42 -3.24
N VAL A 779 23.29 18.72 -4.37
CA VAL A 779 23.44 17.27 -4.37
C VAL A 779 24.90 16.96 -4.01
N HIS A 780 25.09 15.98 -3.13
CA HIS A 780 26.40 15.47 -2.74
C HIS A 780 26.76 14.23 -3.57
N PHE A 781 25.83 13.28 -3.68
CA PHE A 781 25.91 12.12 -4.57
C PHE A 781 24.53 11.47 -4.76
N THR A 782 24.43 10.63 -5.80
CA THR A 782 23.44 9.54 -5.91
C THR A 782 24.20 8.20 -5.87
N TYR A 783 23.61 7.15 -5.29
CA TYR A 783 24.06 5.75 -5.37
C TYR A 783 22.90 4.87 -5.83
N ASP A 784 23.14 3.88 -6.69
CA ASP A 784 22.13 2.92 -7.14
C ASP A 784 22.25 1.60 -6.37
N MET A 785 21.21 1.23 -5.61
CA MET A 785 21.14 -0.04 -4.88
C MET A 785 20.77 -1.24 -5.77
N LEU A 786 20.52 -1.03 -7.07
CA LEU A 786 20.15 -2.03 -8.08
C LEU A 786 18.81 -2.76 -7.82
N ALA A 787 18.07 -2.38 -6.78
CA ALA A 787 16.77 -2.91 -6.39
C ALA A 787 15.84 -1.81 -5.84
N GLN A 788 14.55 -1.91 -6.13
CA GLN A 788 13.54 -0.92 -5.74
C GLN A 788 13.43 -0.76 -4.21
N SER A 789 13.25 0.47 -3.73
CA SER A 789 13.17 0.77 -2.28
C SER A 789 11.80 1.31 -1.88
N TRP A 790 11.28 0.76 -0.79
CA TRP A 790 10.03 1.18 -0.14
C TRP A 790 10.29 1.79 1.24
N GLY A 791 11.50 1.57 1.78
CA GLY A 791 11.92 2.01 3.09
C GLY A 791 12.27 3.49 3.14
N SER A 792 12.64 3.95 4.34
CA SER A 792 13.24 5.26 4.57
C SER A 792 14.66 5.07 5.09
N ALA A 793 15.47 6.12 5.07
CA ALA A 793 16.79 6.07 5.69
C ALA A 793 16.70 6.05 7.24
N LEU A 794 17.67 5.40 7.87
CA LEU A 794 17.99 5.52 9.30
C LEU A 794 19.38 6.12 9.43
N ILE A 795 19.54 7.23 10.17
CA ILE A 795 20.86 7.80 10.49
C ILE A 795 21.16 7.55 11.96
N ALA A 796 22.10 6.66 12.27
CA ALA A 796 22.38 6.20 13.63
C ALA A 796 23.86 5.80 13.81
N ASP A 797 24.44 6.04 14.99
CA ASP A 797 25.82 5.63 15.37
C ASP A 797 26.92 5.90 14.33
N GLY A 798 26.82 7.01 13.59
CA GLY A 798 27.78 7.40 12.54
C GLY A 798 27.61 6.67 11.20
N ARG A 799 26.50 5.96 10.99
CA ARG A 799 26.15 5.25 9.75
C ARG A 799 24.77 5.66 9.23
N VAL A 800 24.51 5.33 7.96
CA VAL A 800 23.19 5.39 7.34
C VAL A 800 22.79 3.99 6.86
N PHE A 801 21.56 3.59 7.16
CA PHE A 801 21.02 2.26 6.82
C PHE A 801 19.77 2.43 5.95
N ILE A 802 19.73 1.74 4.80
CA ILE A 802 18.62 1.75 3.83
C ILE A 802 18.42 0.31 3.35
N GLY A 803 17.17 -0.14 3.20
CA GLY A 803 16.84 -1.49 2.71
C GLY A 803 16.00 -1.47 1.42
N ASP A 804 16.00 -2.61 0.72
CA ASP A 804 15.44 -2.78 -0.62
C ASP A 804 14.54 -4.04 -0.77
N GLU A 805 13.99 -4.25 -1.97
CA GLU A 805 13.11 -5.37 -2.30
C GLU A 805 13.83 -6.73 -2.43
N ASP A 806 15.09 -6.81 -2.86
CA ASP A 806 15.83 -8.10 -2.88
C ASP A 806 16.21 -8.54 -1.45
N GLY A 807 16.17 -7.60 -0.51
CA GLY A 807 16.30 -7.83 0.92
C GLY A 807 17.70 -7.54 1.46
N ASP A 808 18.49 -6.77 0.72
CA ASP A 808 19.75 -6.24 1.21
C ASP A 808 19.52 -4.98 2.06
N VAL A 809 20.56 -4.62 2.82
CA VAL A 809 20.62 -3.40 3.62
C VAL A 809 21.95 -2.73 3.33
N SER A 810 21.90 -1.63 2.58
CA SER A 810 23.05 -0.79 2.29
C SER A 810 23.44 0.02 3.53
N VAL A 811 24.69 -0.09 3.95
CA VAL A 811 25.25 0.59 5.15
C VAL A 811 26.34 1.56 4.73
N PHE A 812 26.07 2.86 4.79
CA PHE A 812 27.03 3.93 4.47
C PHE A 812 27.69 4.49 5.74
N GLU A 813 28.93 4.98 5.66
CA GLU A 813 29.48 5.88 6.69
C GLU A 813 28.76 7.24 6.57
N PHE A 814 28.29 7.82 7.67
CA PHE A 814 27.53 9.08 7.61
C PHE A 814 28.45 10.26 7.23
N GLY A 815 28.22 10.86 6.06
CA GLY A 815 28.96 12.02 5.56
C GLY A 815 28.63 12.36 4.10
N ALA A 816 28.71 13.64 3.76
CA ALA A 816 28.46 14.13 2.40
C ALA A 816 29.48 13.62 1.37
N GLU A 817 30.66 13.19 1.85
CA GLU A 817 31.75 12.61 1.05
C GLU A 817 31.67 11.08 0.87
N ASN A 818 30.75 10.40 1.56
CA ASN A 818 30.72 8.94 1.65
C ASN A 818 29.72 8.32 0.66
N ASN A 819 30.08 8.37 -0.63
CA ASN A 819 29.20 8.04 -1.75
C ASN A 819 29.06 6.54 -2.09
N GLU A 820 29.66 5.65 -1.30
CA GLU A 820 29.70 4.19 -1.49
C GLU A 820 29.33 3.52 -0.15
N PRO A 821 28.60 2.39 -0.14
CA PRO A 821 28.35 1.64 1.08
C PRO A 821 29.64 0.99 1.62
N MET A 822 29.74 0.94 2.95
CA MET A 822 30.74 0.16 3.66
C MET A 822 30.50 -1.35 3.51
N GLU A 823 29.22 -1.73 3.52
CA GLU A 823 28.73 -3.11 3.43
C GLU A 823 27.27 -3.14 2.93
N GLU A 824 26.90 -4.21 2.23
CA GLU A 824 25.53 -4.52 1.82
C GLU A 824 25.16 -5.87 2.47
N ILE A 825 24.13 -5.89 3.32
CA ILE A 825 23.88 -7.02 4.24
C ILE A 825 22.52 -7.70 3.97
N ASN A 826 22.57 -8.87 3.34
CA ASN A 826 21.36 -9.61 2.96
C ASN A 826 20.58 -10.18 4.16
N MET A 827 19.34 -9.74 4.29
CA MET A 827 18.36 -10.17 5.30
C MET A 827 17.52 -11.38 4.85
N GLY A 828 17.81 -11.97 3.67
CA GLY A 828 17.21 -13.20 3.16
C GLY A 828 15.77 -13.08 2.63
N SER A 829 15.14 -11.92 2.80
CA SER A 829 13.85 -11.52 2.23
C SER A 829 13.69 -9.99 2.29
N SER A 830 12.94 -9.44 1.33
CA SER A 830 12.63 -8.02 1.12
C SER A 830 12.48 -7.19 2.41
N VAL A 831 13.14 -6.03 2.45
CA VAL A 831 13.13 -5.06 3.55
C VAL A 831 12.28 -3.85 3.14
N TYR A 832 10.97 -4.07 2.96
CA TYR A 832 10.02 -2.98 2.67
C TYR A 832 9.77 -2.03 3.86
N SER A 833 10.22 -2.40 5.06
CA SER A 833 10.10 -1.57 6.26
C SER A 833 11.37 -0.76 6.50
N THR A 834 11.25 0.34 7.25
CA THR A 834 12.39 1.17 7.63
C THR A 834 13.13 0.57 8.83
N PRO A 835 14.48 0.46 8.78
CA PRO A 835 15.31 0.19 9.96
C PRO A 835 15.11 1.23 11.08
N VAL A 836 15.07 0.76 12.33
CA VAL A 836 14.89 1.63 13.51
C VAL A 836 16.01 1.38 14.53
N GLY A 837 16.70 2.45 14.92
CA GLY A 837 17.74 2.42 15.95
C GLY A 837 17.20 2.83 17.32
N ALA A 838 17.22 1.92 18.30
CA ALA A 838 16.75 2.19 19.67
C ALA A 838 17.51 1.32 20.69
N ASN A 839 17.75 1.83 21.91
CA ASN A 839 18.31 1.08 23.04
C ASN A 839 19.57 0.22 22.68
N LYS A 840 20.46 0.77 21.84
CA LYS A 840 21.66 0.10 21.28
C LYS A 840 21.38 -1.15 20.43
N THR A 841 20.29 -1.08 19.66
CA THR A 841 19.80 -2.15 18.81
C THR A 841 19.31 -1.55 17.49
N ILE A 842 19.52 -2.25 16.37
CA ILE A 842 18.82 -2.00 15.11
C ILE A 842 17.68 -3.01 15.01
N TYR A 843 16.47 -2.51 14.80
CA TYR A 843 15.29 -3.31 14.52
C TYR A 843 14.97 -3.21 13.03
N ILE A 844 14.92 -4.36 12.36
CA ILE A 844 14.62 -4.46 10.93
C ILE A 844 13.51 -5.50 10.75
N SER A 845 12.38 -5.11 10.15
CA SER A 845 11.39 -6.07 9.68
C SER A 845 11.65 -6.40 8.21
N THR A 846 11.96 -7.66 7.91
CA THR A 846 11.74 -8.20 6.57
C THR A 846 10.25 -8.41 6.34
N LYS A 847 9.89 -8.86 5.14
CA LYS A 847 8.54 -9.32 4.78
C LYS A 847 7.91 -10.25 5.82
N ASP A 848 8.69 -11.13 6.45
CA ASP A 848 8.19 -12.21 7.33
C ASP A 848 8.84 -12.31 8.73
N LYS A 849 9.85 -11.48 9.07
CA LYS A 849 10.54 -11.53 10.38
C LYS A 849 10.93 -10.15 10.89
N LEU A 850 10.90 -9.98 12.21
CA LEU A 850 11.54 -8.89 12.93
C LEU A 850 12.88 -9.40 13.46
N PHE A 851 13.96 -8.70 13.16
CA PHE A 851 15.29 -8.95 13.72
C PHE A 851 15.67 -7.86 14.72
N ALA A 852 16.23 -8.27 15.86
CA ALA A 852 16.88 -7.38 16.81
C ALA A 852 18.39 -7.57 16.72
N ILE A 853 19.08 -6.57 16.19
CA ILE A 853 20.48 -6.63 15.76
C ILE A 853 21.30 -5.75 16.71
N GLY A 854 22.28 -6.31 17.40
CA GLY A 854 23.04 -5.63 18.43
C GLY A 854 24.28 -6.39 18.86
N LEU A 855 25.28 -5.66 19.36
CA LEU A 855 26.45 -6.27 19.96
C LEU A 855 26.07 -7.16 21.18
N PRO A 856 26.81 -8.24 21.46
CA PRO A 856 26.60 -9.08 22.65
C PRO A 856 26.79 -8.32 23.97
N GLU A 857 25.99 -8.67 24.99
CA GLU A 857 26.07 -8.14 26.38
C GLU A 857 27.19 -8.77 27.23
#